data_AF-A0A3N5QDB5-F1
#
_entry.id   AF-A0A3N5QDB5-F1
#
_cell.length_a   1.000
_cell.length_b   1.000
_cell.length_c   1.000
_cell.angle_alpha   90.00
_cell.angle_beta   90.00
_cell.angle_gamma   90.00
#
_symmetry.space_group_name_H-M   'P 1'
#
loop_
_entity.id
_entity.type
_entity.pdbx_description
1 polymer ?
#
loop_
_entity_poly.entity_id
_entity_poly.type
_entity_poly.pdbx_seq_one_letter_code
_entity_poly.pdbx_strand_id
1 'polypeptide(L)'
;KKQSFAKLVTASASALFIILFTLFTIIGYNGNSDVLDRINNTSASFQKINWNQDLLSNFTETDNLRNLIQEIENGNANKAFISFGFDRSEETLPELRQLYLQKTENFFTQYIYDEIVKKLNNYANGQDYSGDEVYSYLKAYLLLGNQRSRIDTTGQKFLANVFFNILNTKFIISNQSASSADKDSLRSLLRNYTSFYAAHLSDNNIYPVRNDNLLINIIRDRIHYKPNPESVYARLKQNGIAQFPNELTLEKEIGGGYTFLKNDYRVPVIFTADGWQNYVEKAILEESINPGKEDWVLGKSAVKSADELSSEEIKRNLLDLYFSDYKRTWLQFLENIQYRNFDNVPLAADRLKVLSDPVSSPIVLILKTVSNHLQVIVDIQSPDSSRNSLYANLNLNKSNLNEIKRYLNADFSGALSQLGIDSGAMESIKEGQDLTKDYAVKVLDKRAPEFPASMQAVKGLFYSTPSLQNLFLSPIKLSWSAILHDASDYINQQWRKKVFEEFNKTLAASFPFNETGSDAPLEDFKDFFKPGEGIIWSFFENELSAFINKDRWKSNEWENSGVHFSSVFINALKRADDISSTLFKTGDLNVSCKLKPRLPESKIVNGQKPIVEQVNLYVDGIDEPYRMGAAFWKDYSWPG
;
A
#
# COMPACT_ATOMS: atom_id res chain seq x y z
N LYS A 1 -26.22 48.54 3.89
CA LYS A 1 -25.14 48.02 3.01
C LYS A 1 -24.46 46.76 3.55
N LYS A 2 -24.00 46.68 4.81
CA LYS A 2 -23.38 45.45 5.38
C LYS A 2 -24.28 44.19 5.33
N GLN A 3 -25.59 44.30 5.60
CA GLN A 3 -26.52 43.17 5.52
C GLN A 3 -26.77 42.65 4.10
N SER A 4 -26.66 43.48 3.05
CA SER A 4 -26.87 43.01 1.67
C SER A 4 -25.61 42.33 1.12
N PHE A 5 -24.42 42.75 1.55
CA PHE A 5 -23.16 42.10 1.20
C PHE A 5 -23.04 40.71 1.85
N ALA A 6 -23.42 40.58 3.12
CA ALA A 6 -23.49 39.28 3.80
C ALA A 6 -24.46 38.31 3.09
N LYS A 7 -25.64 38.79 2.68
CA LYS A 7 -26.61 37.99 1.91
C LYS A 7 -26.07 37.58 0.53
N LEU A 8 -25.33 38.46 -0.14
CA LEU A 8 -24.73 38.17 -1.45
C LEU A 8 -23.61 37.11 -1.32
N VAL A 9 -22.77 37.22 -0.29
CA VAL A 9 -21.69 36.26 0.01
C VAL A 9 -22.24 34.89 0.43
N THR A 10 -23.31 34.86 1.23
CA THR A 10 -23.98 33.60 1.57
C THR A 10 -24.65 32.96 0.36
N ALA A 11 -25.21 33.75 -0.57
CA ALA A 11 -25.85 33.25 -1.78
C ALA A 11 -24.81 32.68 -2.77
N SER A 12 -23.67 33.36 -2.95
CA SER A 12 -22.59 32.87 -3.82
C SER A 12 -21.85 31.67 -3.25
N ALA A 13 -21.65 31.61 -1.92
CA ALA A 13 -21.11 30.42 -1.26
C ALA A 13 -22.06 29.21 -1.38
N SER A 14 -23.38 29.44 -1.25
CA SER A 14 -24.39 28.39 -1.43
C SER A 14 -24.42 27.88 -2.88
N ALA A 15 -24.32 28.78 -3.87
CA ALA A 15 -24.27 28.41 -5.28
C ALA A 15 -23.01 27.60 -5.63
N LEU A 16 -21.84 27.99 -5.11
CA LEU A 16 -20.58 27.27 -5.31
C LEU A 16 -20.63 25.87 -4.66
N PHE A 17 -21.23 25.76 -3.48
CA PHE A 17 -21.42 24.48 -2.79
C PHE A 17 -22.34 23.55 -3.60
N ILE A 18 -23.43 24.08 -4.16
CA ILE A 18 -24.31 23.31 -5.05
C ILE A 18 -23.56 22.86 -6.31
N ILE A 19 -22.75 23.73 -6.93
CA ILE A 19 -21.97 23.37 -8.12
C ILE A 19 -20.93 22.29 -7.81
N LEU A 20 -20.16 22.44 -6.74
CA LEU A 20 -19.18 21.43 -6.31
C LEU A 20 -19.86 20.12 -5.92
N PHE A 21 -20.99 20.19 -5.21
CA PHE A 21 -21.81 19.02 -4.90
C PHE A 21 -22.34 18.35 -6.17
N THR A 22 -22.81 19.10 -7.17
CA THR A 22 -23.21 18.54 -8.47
C THR A 22 -22.04 17.95 -9.24
N LEU A 23 -20.86 18.57 -9.20
CA LEU A 23 -19.67 18.09 -9.89
C LEU A 23 -19.15 16.81 -9.24
N PHE A 24 -19.09 16.75 -7.91
CA PHE A 24 -18.66 15.57 -7.20
C PHE A 24 -19.70 14.44 -7.22
N THR A 25 -21.00 14.75 -7.28
CA THR A 25 -22.03 13.73 -7.53
C THR A 25 -21.96 13.19 -8.95
N ILE A 26 -21.63 14.01 -9.96
CA ILE A 26 -21.35 13.56 -11.34
C ILE A 26 -20.08 12.68 -11.39
N ILE A 27 -18.99 13.07 -10.69
CA ILE A 27 -17.75 12.28 -10.61
C ILE A 27 -18.01 10.95 -9.89
N GLY A 28 -18.74 10.97 -8.77
CA GLY A 28 -19.16 9.76 -8.06
C GLY A 28 -20.08 8.86 -8.90
N TYR A 29 -20.99 9.45 -9.68
CA TYR A 29 -21.86 8.75 -10.61
C TYR A 29 -21.09 8.10 -11.78
N ASN A 30 -20.14 8.82 -12.38
CA ASN A 30 -19.31 8.31 -13.48
C ASN A 30 -18.35 7.20 -13.02
N GLY A 31 -17.80 7.30 -11.80
CA GLY A 31 -17.03 6.23 -11.20
C GLY A 31 -17.86 4.97 -10.97
N ASN A 32 -19.10 5.14 -10.50
CA ASN A 32 -20.05 4.04 -10.36
C ASN A 32 -20.44 3.42 -11.71
N SER A 33 -20.64 4.21 -12.77
CA SER A 33 -20.93 3.66 -14.11
C SER A 33 -19.76 2.87 -14.69
N ASP A 34 -18.51 3.32 -14.48
CA ASP A 34 -17.32 2.57 -14.94
C ASP A 34 -17.20 1.21 -14.24
N VAL A 35 -17.42 1.16 -12.93
CA VAL A 35 -17.42 -0.10 -12.17
C VAL A 35 -18.55 -1.02 -12.64
N LEU A 36 -19.75 -0.51 -12.88
CA LEU A 36 -20.88 -1.29 -13.40
C LEU A 36 -20.63 -1.80 -14.83
N ASP A 37 -20.00 -1.00 -15.69
CA ASP A 37 -19.61 -1.43 -17.03
C ASP A 37 -18.54 -2.53 -16.98
N ARG A 38 -17.55 -2.39 -16.09
CA ARG A 38 -16.54 -3.44 -15.83
C ARG A 38 -17.19 -4.72 -15.30
N ILE A 39 -18.15 -4.61 -14.37
CA ILE A 39 -18.95 -5.73 -13.88
C ILE A 39 -19.68 -6.43 -15.03
N ASN A 40 -20.39 -5.67 -15.86
CA ASN A 40 -21.13 -6.22 -16.99
C ASN A 40 -20.20 -6.91 -18.00
N ASN A 41 -19.11 -6.25 -18.40
CA ASN A 41 -18.19 -6.78 -19.40
C ASN A 41 -17.44 -8.02 -18.89
N THR A 42 -16.92 -7.98 -17.66
CA THR A 42 -16.20 -9.10 -17.05
C THR A 42 -17.12 -10.29 -16.84
N SER A 43 -18.36 -10.05 -16.36
CA SER A 43 -19.37 -11.10 -16.20
C SER A 43 -19.77 -11.71 -17.54
N ALA A 44 -19.94 -10.91 -18.59
CA ALA A 44 -20.31 -11.38 -19.92
C ALA A 44 -19.20 -12.22 -20.58
N SER A 45 -17.93 -11.84 -20.40
CA SER A 45 -16.78 -12.64 -20.85
C SER A 45 -16.70 -13.96 -20.08
N PHE A 46 -16.81 -13.90 -18.75
CA PHE A 46 -16.80 -15.08 -17.89
C PHE A 46 -17.94 -16.07 -18.19
N GLN A 47 -19.14 -15.58 -18.52
CA GLN A 47 -20.26 -16.44 -18.91
C GLN A 47 -20.00 -17.25 -20.20
N LYS A 48 -19.11 -16.77 -21.08
CA LYS A 48 -18.76 -17.46 -22.33
C LYS A 48 -17.75 -18.59 -22.16
N ILE A 49 -17.14 -18.73 -20.98
CA ILE A 49 -16.18 -19.80 -20.67
C ILE A 49 -16.78 -21.18 -20.98
N ASN A 50 -15.96 -22.01 -21.62
CA ASN A 50 -16.26 -23.41 -21.92
C ASN A 50 -15.09 -24.29 -21.50
N TRP A 51 -15.26 -25.04 -20.40
CA TRP A 51 -14.22 -25.87 -19.80
C TRP A 51 -13.66 -27.00 -20.68
N ASN A 52 -14.31 -27.30 -21.80
CA ASN A 52 -13.80 -28.27 -22.79
C ASN A 52 -12.86 -27.65 -23.83
N GLN A 53 -12.61 -26.34 -23.76
CA GLN A 53 -11.76 -25.59 -24.67
C GLN A 53 -10.45 -25.15 -23.97
N ASP A 54 -9.79 -24.11 -24.48
CA ASP A 54 -8.50 -23.64 -23.96
C ASP A 54 -8.55 -23.25 -22.47
N LEU A 55 -7.90 -24.07 -21.64
CA LEU A 55 -7.83 -23.89 -20.19
C LEU A 55 -7.11 -22.60 -19.81
N LEU A 56 -6.07 -22.20 -20.54
CA LEU A 56 -5.32 -20.98 -20.20
C LEU A 56 -6.22 -19.75 -20.36
N SER A 57 -6.92 -19.66 -21.50
CA SER A 57 -7.90 -18.59 -21.76
C SER A 57 -9.05 -18.61 -20.75
N ASN A 58 -9.64 -19.77 -20.48
CA ASN A 58 -10.75 -19.90 -19.51
C ASN A 58 -10.34 -19.47 -18.09
N PHE A 59 -9.16 -19.89 -17.63
CA PHE A 59 -8.68 -19.52 -16.31
C PHE A 59 -8.22 -18.06 -16.23
N THR A 60 -7.83 -17.45 -17.36
CA THR A 60 -7.57 -16.01 -17.43
C THR A 60 -8.85 -15.22 -17.19
N GLU A 61 -9.94 -15.57 -17.87
CA GLU A 61 -11.24 -14.94 -17.66
C GLU A 61 -11.80 -15.19 -16.24
N THR A 62 -11.51 -16.37 -15.68
CA THR A 62 -11.82 -16.69 -14.28
C THR A 62 -11.06 -15.80 -13.30
N ASP A 63 -9.77 -15.55 -13.56
CA ASP A 63 -8.93 -14.67 -12.74
C ASP A 63 -9.37 -13.22 -12.82
N ASN A 64 -9.79 -12.76 -14.00
CA ASN A 64 -10.35 -11.41 -14.21
C ASN A 64 -11.58 -11.17 -13.33
N LEU A 65 -12.54 -12.10 -13.33
CA LEU A 65 -13.72 -12.00 -12.47
C LEU A 65 -13.34 -12.07 -10.98
N ARG A 66 -12.38 -12.95 -10.61
CA ARG A 66 -11.88 -13.00 -9.23
C ARG A 66 -11.29 -11.66 -8.78
N ASN A 67 -10.41 -11.08 -9.57
CA ASN A 67 -9.78 -9.79 -9.26
C ASN A 67 -10.83 -8.71 -9.07
N LEU A 68 -11.84 -8.67 -9.94
CA LEU A 68 -12.93 -7.72 -9.80
C LEU A 68 -13.70 -7.91 -8.48
N ILE A 69 -14.05 -9.14 -8.12
CA ILE A 69 -14.72 -9.43 -6.84
C ILE A 69 -13.84 -8.96 -5.66
N GLN A 70 -12.54 -9.26 -5.68
CA GLN A 70 -11.62 -8.84 -4.63
C GLN A 70 -11.42 -7.32 -4.57
N GLU A 71 -11.39 -6.64 -5.71
CA GLU A 71 -11.33 -5.17 -5.75
C GLU A 71 -12.57 -4.56 -5.11
N ILE A 72 -13.76 -5.10 -5.38
CA ILE A 72 -15.03 -4.64 -4.77
C ILE A 72 -15.01 -4.91 -3.26
N GLU A 73 -14.65 -6.12 -2.83
CA GLU A 73 -14.56 -6.49 -1.41
C GLU A 73 -13.61 -5.62 -0.59
N ASN A 74 -12.51 -5.18 -1.20
CA ASN A 74 -11.51 -4.33 -0.54
C ASN A 74 -11.84 -2.83 -0.64
N GLY A 75 -12.99 -2.45 -1.22
CA GLY A 75 -13.38 -1.05 -1.43
C GLY A 75 -12.52 -0.31 -2.48
N ASN A 76 -11.80 -1.04 -3.32
CA ASN A 76 -10.85 -0.52 -4.30
C ASN A 76 -11.39 -0.54 -5.75
N ALA A 77 -12.59 -1.06 -5.97
CA ALA A 77 -13.19 -1.15 -7.30
C ALA A 77 -13.48 0.22 -7.90
N ASN A 78 -13.96 1.15 -7.07
CA ASN A 78 -14.29 2.51 -7.48
C ASN A 78 -13.09 3.43 -7.30
N LYS A 79 -12.56 3.92 -8.43
CA LYS A 79 -11.39 4.81 -8.44
C LYS A 79 -11.76 6.29 -8.26
N ALA A 80 -13.04 6.61 -8.01
CA ALA A 80 -13.48 7.98 -7.76
C ALA A 80 -13.09 8.47 -6.36
N PHE A 81 -12.62 9.72 -6.28
CA PHE A 81 -12.15 10.36 -5.05
C PHE A 81 -13.24 10.51 -3.96
N ILE A 82 -14.52 10.64 -4.35
CA ILE A 82 -15.68 10.71 -3.44
C ILE A 82 -16.88 9.98 -4.08
N SER A 83 -17.39 8.91 -3.46
CA SER A 83 -18.49 8.09 -3.99
C SER A 83 -19.89 8.54 -3.55
N PHE A 84 -20.02 9.46 -2.57
CA PHE A 84 -21.29 9.98 -2.02
C PHE A 84 -22.34 8.91 -1.64
N GLY A 85 -21.92 7.67 -1.37
CA GLY A 85 -22.84 6.56 -1.09
C GLY A 85 -23.62 6.07 -2.32
N PHE A 86 -23.20 6.43 -3.54
CA PHE A 86 -23.76 5.92 -4.79
C PHE A 86 -23.06 4.66 -5.29
N ASP A 87 -21.98 4.22 -4.62
CA ASP A 87 -21.32 2.97 -4.93
C ASP A 87 -22.23 1.80 -4.56
N ARG A 88 -22.79 1.16 -5.58
CA ARG A 88 -23.62 -0.04 -5.43
C ARG A 88 -22.90 -1.30 -5.87
N SER A 89 -21.59 -1.23 -6.12
CA SER A 89 -20.82 -2.41 -6.54
C SER A 89 -20.82 -3.49 -5.45
N GLU A 90 -20.80 -3.11 -4.17
CA GLU A 90 -20.96 -4.05 -3.04
C GLU A 90 -22.31 -4.77 -3.07
N GLU A 91 -23.39 -4.12 -3.55
CA GLU A 91 -24.71 -4.76 -3.68
C GLU A 91 -24.70 -5.89 -4.71
N THR A 92 -23.74 -5.92 -5.64
CA THR A 92 -23.61 -6.95 -6.68
C THR A 92 -22.70 -8.12 -6.30
N LEU A 93 -22.00 -8.03 -5.16
CA LEU A 93 -21.09 -9.09 -4.69
C LEU A 93 -21.76 -10.46 -4.55
N PRO A 94 -22.98 -10.58 -3.98
CA PRO A 94 -23.65 -11.87 -3.87
C PRO A 94 -23.86 -12.54 -5.24
N GLU A 95 -24.31 -11.78 -6.24
CA GLU A 95 -24.58 -12.26 -7.59
C GLU A 95 -23.28 -12.64 -8.32
N LEU A 96 -22.21 -11.85 -8.16
CA LEU A 96 -20.92 -12.12 -8.79
C LEU A 96 -20.24 -13.36 -8.21
N ARG A 97 -20.28 -13.53 -6.88
CA ARG A 97 -19.79 -14.75 -6.21
C ARG A 97 -20.61 -15.96 -6.66
N GLN A 98 -21.94 -15.82 -6.70
CA GLN A 98 -22.82 -16.89 -7.18
C GLN A 98 -22.50 -17.28 -8.63
N LEU A 99 -22.34 -16.31 -9.53
CA LEU A 99 -21.96 -16.55 -10.92
C LEU A 99 -20.63 -17.29 -11.02
N TYR A 100 -19.61 -16.82 -10.28
CA TYR A 100 -18.30 -17.44 -10.23
C TYR A 100 -18.38 -18.92 -9.86
N LEU A 101 -19.07 -19.22 -8.75
CA LEU A 101 -19.17 -20.57 -8.20
C LEU A 101 -19.98 -21.48 -9.11
N GLN A 102 -21.15 -21.05 -9.59
CA GLN A 102 -21.99 -21.85 -10.50
C GLN A 102 -21.26 -22.20 -11.81
N LYS A 103 -20.53 -21.24 -12.39
CA LYS A 103 -19.84 -21.47 -13.66
C LYS A 103 -18.64 -22.40 -13.51
N THR A 104 -17.98 -22.40 -12.35
CA THR A 104 -16.81 -23.23 -12.04
C THR A 104 -17.16 -24.59 -11.43
N GLU A 105 -18.37 -24.76 -10.90
CA GLU A 105 -18.82 -25.96 -10.19
C GLU A 105 -18.65 -27.25 -11.00
N ASN A 106 -19.03 -27.25 -12.29
CA ASN A 106 -18.88 -28.44 -13.15
C ASN A 106 -17.42 -28.83 -13.32
N PHE A 107 -16.54 -27.84 -13.52
CA PHE A 107 -15.10 -28.08 -13.60
C PHE A 107 -14.55 -28.61 -12.27
N PHE A 108 -14.94 -28.00 -11.16
CA PHE A 108 -14.57 -28.45 -9.83
C PHE A 108 -14.98 -29.91 -9.61
N THR A 109 -16.23 -30.25 -9.94
CA THR A 109 -16.78 -31.58 -9.75
C THR A 109 -16.00 -32.61 -10.56
N GLN A 110 -15.88 -32.38 -11.86
CA GLN A 110 -15.25 -33.32 -12.79
C GLN A 110 -13.75 -33.54 -12.53
N TYR A 111 -13.03 -32.51 -12.11
CA TYR A 111 -11.56 -32.56 -12.06
C TYR A 111 -10.98 -32.63 -10.66
N ILE A 112 -11.71 -32.18 -9.63
CA ILE A 112 -11.27 -32.21 -8.24
C ILE A 112 -12.09 -33.23 -7.45
N TYR A 113 -13.40 -33.06 -7.36
CA TYR A 113 -14.25 -33.92 -6.52
C TYR A 113 -14.21 -35.38 -6.96
N ASP A 114 -14.38 -35.64 -8.27
CA ASP A 114 -14.37 -37.00 -8.82
C ASP A 114 -13.00 -37.69 -8.62
N GLU A 115 -11.90 -36.94 -8.68
CA GLU A 115 -10.57 -37.51 -8.43
C GLU A 115 -10.38 -37.87 -6.94
N ILE A 116 -10.88 -37.04 -6.01
CA ILE A 116 -10.90 -37.37 -4.57
C ILE A 116 -11.69 -38.66 -4.34
N VAL A 117 -12.91 -38.74 -4.89
CA VAL A 117 -13.78 -39.92 -4.76
C VAL A 117 -13.15 -41.16 -5.38
N LYS A 118 -12.56 -41.03 -6.57
CA LYS A 118 -11.86 -42.12 -7.26
C LYS A 118 -10.69 -42.66 -6.44
N LYS A 119 -9.84 -41.79 -5.91
CA LYS A 119 -8.69 -42.17 -5.06
C LYS A 119 -9.15 -42.91 -3.80
N LEU A 120 -10.17 -42.39 -3.13
CA LEU A 120 -10.76 -43.01 -1.93
C LEU A 120 -11.37 -44.38 -2.24
N ASN A 121 -12.10 -44.53 -3.36
CA ASN A 121 -12.64 -45.81 -3.80
C ASN A 121 -11.56 -46.82 -4.16
N ASN A 122 -10.51 -46.38 -4.88
CA ASN A 122 -9.39 -47.26 -5.22
C ASN A 122 -8.70 -47.79 -3.96
N TYR A 123 -8.46 -46.93 -2.97
CA TYR A 123 -7.91 -47.35 -1.68
C TYR A 123 -8.83 -48.33 -0.95
N ALA A 124 -10.14 -48.06 -0.91
CA ALA A 124 -11.14 -48.96 -0.35
C ALA A 124 -11.18 -50.33 -1.05
N ASN A 125 -10.84 -50.37 -2.35
CA ASN A 125 -10.75 -51.60 -3.14
C ASN A 125 -9.39 -52.31 -3.09
N GLY A 126 -8.44 -51.81 -2.29
CA GLY A 126 -7.17 -52.51 -2.01
C GLY A 126 -5.98 -52.01 -2.83
N GLN A 127 -6.12 -50.89 -3.54
CA GLN A 127 -4.97 -50.23 -4.13
C GLN A 127 -4.15 -49.52 -3.04
N ASP A 128 -2.83 -49.72 -3.06
CA ASP A 128 -1.94 -49.10 -2.09
C ASP A 128 -1.76 -47.60 -2.38
N TYR A 129 -1.92 -46.80 -1.33
CA TYR A 129 -1.63 -45.36 -1.27
C TYR A 129 -0.94 -45.07 0.07
N SER A 130 -0.21 -43.97 0.16
CA SER A 130 0.35 -43.55 1.45
C SER A 130 -0.78 -43.14 2.40
N GLY A 131 -0.58 -43.36 3.71
CA GLY A 131 -1.54 -42.94 4.73
C GLY A 131 -1.87 -41.43 4.66
N ASP A 132 -0.86 -40.60 4.36
CA ASP A 132 -1.03 -39.14 4.20
C ASP A 132 -1.89 -38.75 3.00
N GLU A 133 -1.74 -39.45 1.87
CA GLU A 133 -2.52 -39.20 0.67
C GLU A 133 -4.00 -39.55 0.93
N VAL A 134 -4.27 -40.73 1.50
CA VAL A 134 -5.63 -41.19 1.82
C VAL A 134 -6.28 -40.26 2.86
N TYR A 135 -5.55 -39.88 3.91
CA TYR A 135 -6.05 -38.95 4.92
C TYR A 135 -6.42 -37.60 4.33
N SER A 136 -5.55 -37.04 3.49
CA SER A 136 -5.77 -35.74 2.87
C SER A 136 -7.04 -35.74 2.01
N TYR A 137 -7.24 -36.79 1.22
CA TYR A 137 -8.45 -36.96 0.43
C TYR A 137 -9.69 -37.21 1.29
N LEU A 138 -9.59 -38.00 2.37
CA LEU A 138 -10.72 -38.25 3.27
C LEU A 138 -11.14 -36.96 4.00
N LYS A 139 -10.17 -36.18 4.49
CA LYS A 139 -10.41 -34.88 5.11
C LYS A 139 -11.07 -33.91 4.13
N ALA A 140 -10.56 -33.80 2.90
CA ALA A 140 -11.16 -32.97 1.87
C ALA A 140 -12.59 -33.43 1.52
N TYR A 141 -12.80 -34.73 1.39
CA TYR A 141 -14.11 -35.33 1.12
C TYR A 141 -15.14 -34.98 2.18
N LEU A 142 -14.77 -35.10 3.47
CA LEU A 142 -15.66 -34.76 4.58
C LEU A 142 -15.93 -33.25 4.67
N LEU A 143 -14.92 -32.40 4.48
CA LEU A 143 -15.09 -30.94 4.48
C LEU A 143 -15.98 -30.46 3.32
N LEU A 144 -15.94 -31.13 2.17
CA LEU A 144 -16.83 -30.81 1.04
C LEU A 144 -18.29 -31.29 1.25
N GLY A 145 -18.52 -32.11 2.26
CA GLY A 145 -19.83 -32.70 2.55
C GLY A 145 -20.26 -32.54 4.00
N ASN A 146 -20.32 -33.67 4.72
CA ASN A 146 -20.97 -33.79 6.02
C ASN A 146 -20.29 -32.97 7.14
N GLN A 147 -19.03 -32.53 6.96
CA GLN A 147 -18.25 -31.79 7.96
C GLN A 147 -17.90 -30.37 7.50
N ARG A 148 -18.67 -29.84 6.55
CA ARG A 148 -18.44 -28.51 5.97
C ARG A 148 -18.48 -27.36 6.97
N SER A 149 -19.26 -27.48 8.04
CA SER A 149 -19.29 -26.49 9.12
C SER A 149 -17.95 -26.33 9.86
N ARG A 150 -16.98 -27.23 9.62
CA ARG A 150 -15.64 -27.18 10.21
C ARG A 150 -14.61 -26.44 9.34
N ILE A 151 -15.00 -25.87 8.21
CA ILE A 151 -14.07 -25.10 7.36
C ILE A 151 -13.76 -23.76 8.03
N ASP A 152 -12.56 -23.66 8.63
CA ASP A 152 -11.93 -22.43 9.10
C ASP A 152 -10.82 -21.97 8.13
N THR A 153 -10.08 -20.91 8.46
CA THR A 153 -8.97 -20.41 7.62
C THR A 153 -7.90 -21.47 7.32
N THR A 154 -7.65 -22.39 8.26
CA THR A 154 -6.69 -23.49 8.08
C THR A 154 -7.25 -24.54 7.12
N GLY A 155 -8.53 -24.89 7.28
CA GLY A 155 -9.29 -25.76 6.39
C GLY A 155 -9.34 -25.23 4.96
N GLN A 156 -9.54 -23.93 4.77
CA GLN A 156 -9.52 -23.28 3.45
C GLN A 156 -8.15 -23.43 2.77
N LYS A 157 -7.05 -23.13 3.48
CA LYS A 157 -5.68 -23.30 2.96
C LYS A 157 -5.37 -24.76 2.63
N PHE A 158 -5.79 -25.68 3.50
CA PHE A 158 -5.66 -27.11 3.28
C PHE A 158 -6.38 -27.55 2.00
N LEU A 159 -7.67 -27.20 1.85
CA LEU A 159 -8.48 -27.53 0.68
C LEU A 159 -7.89 -26.94 -0.60
N ALA A 160 -7.51 -25.66 -0.58
CA ALA A 160 -6.88 -24.98 -1.72
C ALA A 160 -5.63 -25.72 -2.22
N ASN A 161 -4.82 -26.25 -1.29
CA ASN A 161 -3.60 -27.00 -1.62
C ASN A 161 -3.92 -28.38 -2.19
N VAL A 162 -4.88 -29.11 -1.59
CA VAL A 162 -5.34 -30.41 -2.13
C VAL A 162 -5.87 -30.25 -3.55
N PHE A 163 -6.74 -29.26 -3.78
CA PHE A 163 -7.31 -28.97 -5.09
C PHE A 163 -6.23 -28.59 -6.09
N PHE A 164 -5.29 -27.72 -5.70
CA PHE A 164 -4.19 -27.30 -6.56
C PHE A 164 -3.32 -28.48 -6.98
N ASN A 165 -2.97 -29.38 -6.05
CA ASN A 165 -2.12 -30.54 -6.34
C ASN A 165 -2.78 -31.50 -7.35
N ILE A 166 -4.09 -31.71 -7.23
CA ILE A 166 -4.87 -32.51 -8.20
C ILE A 166 -4.78 -31.87 -9.60
N LEU A 167 -5.09 -30.58 -9.70
CA LEU A 167 -5.10 -29.88 -10.99
C LEU A 167 -3.70 -29.76 -11.60
N ASN A 168 -2.68 -29.45 -10.80
CA ASN A 168 -1.29 -29.34 -11.23
C ASN A 168 -0.78 -30.68 -11.78
N THR A 169 -1.11 -31.80 -11.12
CA THR A 169 -0.75 -33.14 -11.61
C THR A 169 -1.42 -33.41 -12.97
N LYS A 170 -2.71 -33.11 -13.09
CA LYS A 170 -3.51 -33.43 -14.28
C LYS A 170 -3.18 -32.56 -15.49
N PHE A 171 -3.04 -31.25 -15.29
CA PHE A 171 -2.97 -30.28 -16.39
C PHE A 171 -1.57 -29.70 -16.63
N ILE A 172 -0.68 -29.73 -15.64
CA ILE A 172 0.68 -29.16 -15.77
C ILE A 172 1.72 -30.26 -15.95
N ILE A 173 1.81 -31.18 -14.98
CA ILE A 173 2.83 -32.24 -14.96
C ILE A 173 2.59 -33.23 -16.10
N SER A 174 1.34 -33.66 -16.29
CA SER A 174 1.00 -34.67 -17.29
C SER A 174 0.96 -34.13 -18.74
N ASN A 175 1.00 -32.81 -18.92
CA ASN A 175 0.93 -32.19 -20.24
C ASN A 175 2.33 -31.95 -20.83
N GLN A 176 2.86 -32.92 -21.58
CA GLN A 176 4.21 -32.84 -22.15
C GLN A 176 4.32 -31.86 -23.32
N SER A 177 3.21 -31.52 -23.96
CA SER A 177 3.18 -30.73 -25.21
C SER A 177 3.10 -29.21 -25.01
N ALA A 178 2.73 -28.74 -23.81
CA ALA A 178 2.64 -27.30 -23.51
C ALA A 178 4.02 -26.67 -23.26
N SER A 179 4.19 -25.42 -23.69
CA SER A 179 5.41 -24.63 -23.45
C SER A 179 5.65 -24.41 -21.95
N SER A 180 6.90 -24.12 -21.55
CA SER A 180 7.21 -23.80 -20.15
C SER A 180 6.49 -22.53 -19.66
N ALA A 181 6.39 -21.52 -20.53
CA ALA A 181 5.71 -20.27 -20.21
C ALA A 181 4.20 -20.49 -19.94
N ASP A 182 3.52 -21.24 -20.81
CA ASP A 182 2.09 -21.52 -20.64
C ASP A 182 1.82 -22.34 -19.37
N LYS A 183 2.73 -23.28 -19.06
CA LYS A 183 2.68 -24.06 -17.82
C LYS A 183 2.81 -23.19 -16.58
N ASP A 184 3.70 -22.21 -16.60
CA ASP A 184 3.91 -21.31 -15.47
C ASP A 184 2.71 -20.36 -15.27
N SER A 185 2.20 -19.79 -16.36
CA SER A 185 0.98 -18.97 -16.33
C SER A 185 -0.23 -19.76 -15.83
N LEU A 186 -0.49 -20.95 -16.38
CA LEU A 186 -1.60 -21.78 -15.95
C LEU A 186 -1.44 -22.22 -14.48
N ARG A 187 -0.22 -22.52 -14.03
CA ARG A 187 0.04 -22.86 -12.62
C ARG A 187 -0.35 -21.72 -11.67
N SER A 188 -0.02 -20.48 -12.03
CA SER A 188 -0.42 -19.30 -11.25
C SER A 188 -1.95 -19.18 -11.17
N LEU A 189 -2.62 -19.25 -12.33
CA LEU A 189 -4.08 -19.13 -12.43
C LEU A 189 -4.82 -20.25 -11.68
N LEU A 190 -4.31 -21.48 -11.71
CA LEU A 190 -4.89 -22.60 -10.96
C LEU A 190 -4.78 -22.40 -9.45
N ARG A 191 -3.63 -21.91 -8.95
CA ARG A 191 -3.44 -21.61 -7.51
C ARG A 191 -4.40 -20.53 -7.03
N ASN A 192 -4.56 -19.52 -7.86
CA ASN A 192 -5.49 -18.42 -7.70
C ASN A 192 -6.95 -18.91 -7.61
N TYR A 193 -7.37 -19.73 -8.58
CA TYR A 193 -8.69 -20.36 -8.61
C TYR A 193 -8.95 -21.21 -7.36
N THR A 194 -8.06 -22.14 -7.01
CA THR A 194 -8.30 -23.06 -5.90
C THR A 194 -8.31 -22.37 -4.55
N SER A 195 -7.50 -21.33 -4.37
CA SER A 195 -7.49 -20.52 -3.15
C SER A 195 -8.79 -19.74 -2.99
N PHE A 196 -9.27 -19.10 -4.06
CA PHE A 196 -10.52 -18.35 -4.04
C PHE A 196 -11.74 -19.26 -3.86
N TYR A 197 -11.81 -20.37 -4.60
CA TYR A 197 -12.90 -21.34 -4.48
C TYR A 197 -12.97 -21.92 -3.07
N ALA A 198 -11.84 -22.32 -2.49
CA ALA A 198 -11.79 -22.86 -1.13
C ALA A 198 -12.22 -21.85 -0.05
N ALA A 199 -11.87 -20.57 -0.22
CA ALA A 199 -12.27 -19.50 0.70
C ALA A 199 -13.79 -19.30 0.74
N HIS A 200 -14.47 -19.48 -0.39
CA HIS A 200 -15.92 -19.29 -0.55
C HIS A 200 -16.73 -20.59 -0.34
N LEU A 201 -16.09 -21.71 -0.01
CA LEU A 201 -16.80 -22.94 0.32
C LEU A 201 -17.69 -22.82 1.57
N SER A 202 -17.51 -21.81 2.42
CA SER A 202 -18.39 -21.60 3.58
C SER A 202 -19.67 -20.83 3.23
N ASP A 203 -19.82 -20.37 1.98
CA ASP A 203 -20.99 -19.59 1.55
C ASP A 203 -22.25 -20.47 1.47
N ASN A 204 -23.37 -19.93 1.97
CA ASN A 204 -24.66 -20.63 2.07
C ASN A 204 -25.24 -21.11 0.72
N ASN A 205 -24.78 -20.55 -0.40
CA ASN A 205 -25.31 -20.80 -1.74
C ASN A 205 -24.67 -21.99 -2.48
N ILE A 206 -23.59 -22.56 -1.94
CA ILE A 206 -23.02 -23.82 -2.46
C ILE A 206 -23.66 -24.95 -1.64
N TYR A 207 -24.19 -26.00 -2.26
CA TYR A 207 -24.76 -27.14 -1.52
C TYR A 207 -23.67 -28.16 -1.17
N PRO A 208 -23.62 -28.66 0.08
CA PRO A 208 -22.65 -29.69 0.46
C PRO A 208 -22.95 -30.98 -0.30
N VAL A 209 -21.91 -31.65 -0.78
CA VAL A 209 -22.10 -32.95 -1.42
C VAL A 209 -22.39 -33.98 -0.35
N ARG A 210 -23.42 -34.82 -0.55
CA ARG A 210 -23.72 -35.90 0.40
C ARG A 210 -22.60 -36.95 0.35
N ASN A 211 -21.85 -37.10 1.44
CA ASN A 211 -20.81 -38.12 1.49
C ASN A 211 -21.40 -39.54 1.62
N ASP A 212 -20.74 -40.52 1.03
CA ASP A 212 -21.00 -41.94 1.21
C ASP A 212 -20.42 -42.41 2.55
N ASN A 213 -21.31 -42.70 3.50
CA ASN A 213 -20.93 -43.15 4.83
C ASN A 213 -20.28 -44.55 4.84
N LEU A 214 -20.59 -45.42 3.87
CA LEU A 214 -19.96 -46.74 3.77
C LEU A 214 -18.50 -46.60 3.35
N LEU A 215 -18.23 -45.78 2.33
CA LEU A 215 -16.88 -45.46 1.87
C LEU A 215 -16.04 -44.86 3.01
N ILE A 216 -16.62 -43.89 3.75
CA ILE A 216 -15.94 -43.28 4.91
C ILE A 216 -15.55 -44.34 5.94
N ASN A 217 -16.45 -45.25 6.29
CA ASN A 217 -16.19 -46.28 7.31
C ASN A 217 -15.11 -47.27 6.84
N ILE A 218 -15.19 -47.76 5.60
CA ILE A 218 -14.18 -48.68 5.03
C ILE A 218 -12.78 -48.05 5.08
N ILE A 219 -12.67 -46.78 4.71
CA ILE A 219 -11.39 -46.08 4.71
C ILE A 219 -10.88 -45.87 6.13
N ARG A 220 -11.74 -45.46 7.08
CA ARG A 220 -11.37 -45.28 8.49
C ARG A 220 -10.93 -46.59 9.16
N ASP A 221 -11.49 -47.72 8.77
CA ASP A 221 -11.12 -49.03 9.31
C ASP A 221 -9.80 -49.55 8.74
N ARG A 222 -9.46 -49.18 7.50
CA ARG A 222 -8.23 -49.62 6.81
C ARG A 222 -7.04 -48.68 7.02
N ILE A 223 -7.28 -47.40 7.19
CA ILE A 223 -6.22 -46.40 7.24
C ILE A 223 -5.40 -46.53 8.53
N HIS A 224 -4.15 -46.96 8.38
CA HIS A 224 -3.14 -46.85 9.43
C HIS A 224 -2.50 -45.46 9.33
N TYR A 225 -3.13 -44.45 9.95
CA TYR A 225 -2.67 -43.06 9.86
C TYR A 225 -1.79 -42.68 11.05
N LYS A 226 -0.63 -42.09 10.77
CA LYS A 226 0.22 -41.44 11.77
C LYS A 226 -0.27 -40.00 11.97
N PRO A 227 -0.64 -39.59 13.20
CA PRO A 227 -1.14 -38.24 13.46
C PRO A 227 -0.18 -37.13 13.01
N ASN A 228 -0.70 -36.18 12.25
CA ASN A 228 0.04 -35.03 11.71
C ASN A 228 0.13 -33.91 12.77
N PRO A 229 1.35 -33.47 13.17
CA PRO A 229 1.54 -32.40 14.15
C PRO A 229 0.85 -31.07 13.80
N GLU A 230 0.87 -30.65 12.53
CA GLU A 230 0.20 -29.43 12.07
C GLU A 230 -1.32 -29.49 12.25
N SER A 231 -1.94 -30.66 12.00
CA SER A 231 -3.38 -30.83 12.19
C SER A 231 -3.77 -30.88 13.67
N VAL A 232 -2.96 -31.51 14.50
CA VAL A 232 -3.12 -31.52 15.97
C VAL A 232 -2.96 -30.11 16.52
N TYR A 233 -1.93 -29.38 16.07
CA TYR A 233 -1.69 -27.99 16.45
C TYR A 233 -2.84 -27.06 16.05
N ALA A 234 -3.38 -27.20 14.83
CA ALA A 234 -4.50 -26.39 14.37
C ALA A 234 -5.75 -26.58 15.24
N ARG A 235 -6.07 -27.82 15.62
CA ARG A 235 -7.18 -28.12 16.54
C ARG A 235 -6.94 -27.51 17.92
N LEU A 236 -5.74 -27.70 18.48
CA LEU A 236 -5.34 -27.11 19.76
C LEU A 236 -5.52 -25.59 19.74
N LYS A 237 -5.05 -24.93 18.68
CA LYS A 237 -5.21 -23.48 18.49
C LYS A 237 -6.69 -23.07 18.44
N GLN A 238 -7.50 -23.77 17.65
CA GLN A 238 -8.93 -23.48 17.50
C GLN A 238 -9.69 -23.62 18.84
N ASN A 239 -9.44 -24.71 19.57
CA ASN A 239 -10.04 -24.95 20.88
C ASN A 239 -9.60 -23.88 21.90
N GLY A 240 -8.33 -23.50 21.89
CA GLY A 240 -7.80 -22.42 22.72
C GLY A 240 -8.47 -21.08 22.45
N ILE A 241 -8.63 -20.70 21.18
CA ILE A 241 -9.31 -19.44 20.80
C ILE A 241 -10.78 -19.47 21.23
N ALA A 242 -11.48 -20.61 21.05
CA ALA A 242 -12.86 -20.74 21.48
C ALA A 242 -13.03 -20.64 23.00
N GLN A 243 -12.09 -21.18 23.77
CA GLN A 243 -12.09 -21.13 25.23
C GLN A 243 -11.68 -19.74 25.77
N PHE A 244 -10.77 -19.05 25.06
CA PHE A 244 -10.24 -17.74 25.43
C PHE A 244 -10.47 -16.73 24.29
N PRO A 245 -11.72 -16.25 24.10
CA PRO A 245 -12.08 -15.37 22.97
C PRO A 245 -11.55 -13.95 23.10
N ASN A 246 -11.02 -13.57 24.27
CA ASN A 246 -10.46 -12.24 24.49
C ASN A 246 -9.12 -12.08 23.75
N GLU A 247 -8.82 -10.84 23.38
CA GLU A 247 -7.60 -10.47 22.67
C GLU A 247 -6.89 -9.31 23.38
N LEU A 248 -5.57 -9.26 23.27
CA LEU A 248 -4.74 -8.15 23.71
C LEU A 248 -4.66 -7.07 22.63
N THR A 249 -4.69 -5.81 23.08
CA THR A 249 -4.68 -4.60 22.24
C THR A 249 -3.63 -3.63 22.75
N LEU A 250 -3.03 -2.84 21.86
CA LEU A 250 -2.00 -1.86 22.23
C LEU A 250 -2.46 -0.93 23.36
N GLU A 251 -3.65 -0.36 23.26
CA GLU A 251 -4.18 0.64 24.20
C GLU A 251 -4.25 0.10 25.63
N LYS A 252 -4.64 -1.16 25.77
CA LYS A 252 -4.72 -1.87 27.06
C LYS A 252 -3.33 -2.13 27.65
N GLU A 253 -2.37 -2.50 26.80
CA GLU A 253 -1.01 -2.86 27.23
C GLU A 253 -0.17 -1.65 27.67
N ILE A 254 -0.39 -0.47 27.08
CA ILE A 254 0.39 0.74 27.40
C ILE A 254 -0.34 1.73 28.31
N GLY A 255 -1.54 1.39 28.80
CA GLY A 255 -2.31 2.23 29.73
C GLY A 255 -3.11 3.38 29.11
N GLY A 256 -3.26 3.40 27.78
CA GLY A 256 -3.98 4.45 27.04
C GLY A 256 -3.28 5.81 27.01
N GLY A 257 -3.92 6.82 26.40
CA GLY A 257 -3.44 8.22 26.39
C GLY A 257 -2.56 8.63 25.21
N TYR A 258 -1.97 7.68 24.47
CA TYR A 258 -1.12 7.98 23.31
C TYR A 258 -1.92 7.98 22.00
N THR A 259 -2.75 9.00 21.79
CA THR A 259 -3.68 9.06 20.63
C THR A 259 -3.01 9.15 19.26
N PHE A 260 -1.70 9.43 19.22
CA PHE A 260 -0.91 9.49 18.00
C PHE A 260 -0.29 8.14 17.61
N LEU A 261 -0.48 7.08 18.42
CA LEU A 261 -0.12 5.70 18.11
C LEU A 261 -1.40 4.88 17.86
N LYS A 262 -1.32 3.95 16.91
CA LYS A 262 -2.39 3.01 16.58
C LYS A 262 -1.82 1.63 16.30
N ASN A 263 -2.55 0.58 16.66
CA ASN A 263 -2.28 -0.77 16.20
C ASN A 263 -3.60 -1.52 15.99
N ASP A 264 -3.85 -1.96 14.75
CA ASP A 264 -5.05 -2.73 14.42
C ASP A 264 -4.86 -4.24 14.67
N TYR A 265 -3.62 -4.69 14.88
CA TYR A 265 -3.33 -6.08 15.19
C TYR A 265 -3.81 -6.42 16.61
N ARG A 266 -4.49 -7.56 16.73
CA ARG A 266 -5.02 -8.09 18.00
C ARG A 266 -4.28 -9.38 18.31
N VAL A 267 -3.81 -9.53 19.55
CA VAL A 267 -3.04 -10.71 19.98
C VAL A 267 -3.99 -11.68 20.70
N PRO A 268 -4.27 -12.87 20.14
CA PRO A 268 -5.07 -13.87 20.85
C PRO A 268 -4.40 -14.28 22.17
N VAL A 269 -5.20 -14.45 23.24
CA VAL A 269 -4.67 -14.80 24.58
C VAL A 269 -3.82 -16.07 24.57
N ILE A 270 -4.11 -17.03 23.70
CA ILE A 270 -3.32 -18.26 23.56
C ILE A 270 -1.84 -18.01 23.17
N PHE A 271 -1.49 -16.82 22.68
CA PHE A 271 -0.13 -16.42 22.34
C PHE A 271 0.49 -15.44 23.35
N THR A 272 -0.02 -15.43 24.58
CA THR A 272 0.56 -14.67 25.70
C THR A 272 1.25 -15.60 26.70
N ALA A 273 1.97 -15.02 27.65
CA ALA A 273 2.57 -15.77 28.75
C ALA A 273 1.49 -16.50 29.57
N ASP A 274 0.34 -15.86 29.77
CA ASP A 274 -0.81 -16.43 30.47
C ASP A 274 -1.46 -17.56 29.67
N GLY A 275 -1.62 -17.40 28.34
CA GLY A 275 -2.16 -18.44 27.48
C GLY A 275 -1.28 -19.69 27.44
N TRP A 276 0.04 -19.50 27.45
CA TRP A 276 0.99 -20.60 27.57
C TRP A 276 0.76 -21.40 28.87
N GLN A 277 0.77 -20.72 30.02
CA GLN A 277 0.69 -21.36 31.34
C GLN A 277 -0.68 -21.99 31.62
N ASN A 278 -1.76 -21.33 31.22
CA ASN A 278 -3.12 -21.74 31.60
C ASN A 278 -3.77 -22.72 30.63
N TYR A 279 -3.25 -22.85 29.41
CA TYR A 279 -3.87 -23.68 28.37
C TYR A 279 -2.85 -24.47 27.55
N VAL A 280 -1.99 -23.77 26.80
CA VAL A 280 -1.23 -24.39 25.70
C VAL A 280 -0.28 -25.46 26.20
N GLU A 281 0.44 -25.20 27.30
CA GLU A 281 1.40 -26.15 27.86
C GLU A 281 0.75 -27.50 28.16
N LYS A 282 -0.37 -27.48 28.89
CA LYS A 282 -1.14 -28.67 29.22
C LYS A 282 -1.74 -29.33 27.99
N ALA A 283 -2.31 -28.54 27.08
CA ALA A 283 -2.94 -29.05 25.86
C ALA A 283 -1.92 -29.78 24.97
N ILE A 284 -0.71 -29.25 24.81
CA ILE A 284 0.37 -29.91 24.04
C ILE A 284 0.78 -31.23 24.70
N LEU A 285 0.90 -31.26 26.03
CA LEU A 285 1.25 -32.49 26.75
C LEU A 285 0.18 -33.57 26.57
N GLU A 286 -1.11 -33.22 26.70
CA GLU A 286 -2.21 -34.16 26.51
C GLU A 286 -2.31 -34.68 25.07
N GLU A 287 -2.21 -33.78 24.09
CA GLU A 287 -2.23 -34.12 22.65
C GLU A 287 -0.98 -34.91 22.21
N SER A 288 0.15 -34.77 22.90
CA SER A 288 1.35 -35.58 22.61
C SER A 288 1.22 -37.04 23.02
N ILE A 289 0.42 -37.31 24.05
CA ILE A 289 0.18 -38.67 24.56
C ILE A 289 -0.86 -39.37 23.68
N ASN A 290 -1.90 -38.66 23.25
CA ASN A 290 -2.99 -39.22 22.45
C ASN A 290 -3.39 -38.31 21.26
N PRO A 291 -2.48 -38.06 20.31
CA PRO A 291 -2.65 -37.09 19.20
C PRO A 291 -3.86 -37.34 18.29
N GLY A 292 -4.34 -38.59 18.24
CA GLY A 292 -5.46 -39.04 17.42
C GLY A 292 -6.81 -39.14 18.13
N LYS A 293 -6.87 -38.94 19.46
CA LYS A 293 -8.08 -39.23 20.28
C LYS A 293 -9.35 -38.54 19.76
N GLU A 294 -9.20 -37.36 19.15
CA GLU A 294 -10.30 -36.53 18.67
C GLU A 294 -10.16 -36.12 17.20
N ASP A 295 -9.38 -36.86 16.40
CA ASP A 295 -9.34 -36.58 14.96
C ASP A 295 -10.67 -36.99 14.31
N TRP A 296 -11.55 -36.00 14.17
CA TRP A 296 -12.87 -36.13 13.57
C TRP A 296 -12.83 -36.72 12.16
N VAL A 297 -11.69 -36.64 11.45
CA VAL A 297 -11.49 -37.25 10.12
C VAL A 297 -11.42 -38.77 10.24
N LEU A 298 -10.72 -39.31 11.23
CA LEU A 298 -10.46 -40.75 11.42
C LEU A 298 -11.52 -41.46 12.27
N GLY A 299 -12.25 -40.72 13.10
CA GLY A 299 -13.25 -41.31 14.00
C GLY A 299 -12.61 -42.22 15.06
N LYS A 300 -13.31 -43.29 15.48
CA LYS A 300 -12.89 -44.16 16.60
C LYS A 300 -11.63 -45.01 16.32
N SER A 301 -11.18 -45.09 15.07
CA SER A 301 -10.06 -45.96 14.64
C SER A 301 -8.67 -45.37 14.92
N ALA A 302 -8.57 -44.08 15.27
CA ALA A 302 -7.31 -43.40 15.58
C ALA A 302 -6.57 -43.94 16.82
N VAL A 303 -7.26 -44.71 17.67
CA VAL A 303 -6.71 -45.25 18.94
C VAL A 303 -5.73 -46.41 18.70
N LYS A 304 -5.77 -47.08 17.54
CA LYS A 304 -4.94 -48.29 17.29
C LYS A 304 -3.54 -48.01 16.73
N SER A 305 -3.25 -46.79 16.29
CA SER A 305 -1.99 -46.42 15.61
C SER A 305 -1.03 -45.60 16.48
N ALA A 306 -1.39 -45.37 17.75
CA ALA A 306 -0.62 -44.55 18.69
C ALA A 306 0.66 -45.24 19.22
N ASP A 307 0.82 -46.55 19.04
CA ASP A 307 1.96 -47.31 19.56
C ASP A 307 3.28 -47.11 18.77
N GLU A 308 3.26 -46.47 17.59
CA GLU A 308 4.44 -46.35 16.70
C GLU A 308 5.13 -44.98 16.68
N LEU A 309 4.64 -43.96 17.40
CA LEU A 309 5.32 -42.68 17.58
C LEU A 309 5.68 -42.50 19.05
N SER A 310 6.96 -42.25 19.36
CA SER A 310 7.30 -41.79 20.70
C SER A 310 6.60 -40.45 20.94
N SER A 311 5.76 -40.34 21.98
CA SER A 311 5.04 -39.10 22.36
C SER A 311 5.93 -37.85 22.36
N GLU A 312 7.23 -38.05 22.58
CA GLU A 312 8.26 -37.02 22.50
C GLU A 312 8.43 -36.37 21.13
N GLU A 313 8.25 -37.08 20.01
CA GLU A 313 8.38 -36.49 18.67
C GLU A 313 7.24 -35.53 18.33
N ILE A 314 6.00 -35.94 18.61
CA ILE A 314 4.82 -35.08 18.42
C ILE A 314 4.91 -33.87 19.34
N LYS A 315 5.27 -34.08 20.61
CA LYS A 315 5.48 -32.98 21.57
C LYS A 315 6.47 -31.95 21.03
N ARG A 316 7.63 -32.38 20.52
CA ARG A 316 8.63 -31.49 19.91
C ARG A 316 8.05 -30.69 18.74
N ASN A 317 7.41 -31.36 17.79
CA ASN A 317 6.86 -30.71 16.60
C ASN A 317 5.74 -29.70 16.95
N LEU A 318 4.87 -30.03 17.91
CA LEU A 318 3.83 -29.11 18.40
C LEU A 318 4.42 -27.85 19.04
N LEU A 319 5.50 -28.01 19.81
CA LEU A 319 6.18 -26.88 20.45
C LEU A 319 6.88 -25.99 19.41
N ASP A 320 7.52 -26.59 18.41
CA ASP A 320 8.12 -25.84 17.30
C ASP A 320 7.08 -25.01 16.54
N LEU A 321 5.94 -25.60 16.19
CA LEU A 321 4.83 -24.91 15.53
C LEU A 321 4.27 -23.78 16.40
N TYR A 322 4.02 -24.07 17.69
CA TYR A 322 3.48 -23.09 18.62
C TYR A 322 4.42 -21.89 18.82
N PHE A 323 5.70 -22.11 19.10
CA PHE A 323 6.63 -21.01 19.35
C PHE A 323 6.99 -20.23 18.10
N SER A 324 6.89 -20.86 16.92
CA SER A 324 6.96 -20.15 15.64
C SER A 324 5.80 -19.16 15.48
N ASP A 325 4.56 -19.61 15.73
CA ASP A 325 3.37 -18.76 15.70
C ASP A 325 3.38 -17.69 16.81
N TYR A 326 3.83 -18.04 18.01
CA TYR A 326 3.98 -17.12 19.14
C TYR A 326 4.94 -15.97 18.78
N LYS A 327 6.14 -16.29 18.30
CA LYS A 327 7.12 -15.29 17.83
C LYS A 327 6.50 -14.41 16.76
N ARG A 328 5.92 -15.02 15.72
CA ARG A 328 5.31 -14.28 14.59
C ARG A 328 4.23 -13.33 15.08
N THR A 329 3.39 -13.75 16.01
CA THR A 329 2.30 -12.94 16.58
C THR A 329 2.83 -11.64 17.20
N TRP A 330 3.88 -11.72 18.00
CA TRP A 330 4.47 -10.54 18.65
C TRP A 330 5.29 -9.66 17.71
N LEU A 331 5.96 -10.26 16.70
CA LEU A 331 6.63 -9.47 15.66
C LEU A 331 5.63 -8.73 14.78
N GLN A 332 4.52 -9.38 14.39
CA GLN A 332 3.43 -8.71 13.66
C GLN A 332 2.79 -7.60 14.50
N PHE A 333 2.64 -7.80 15.81
CA PHE A 333 2.19 -6.74 16.70
C PHE A 333 3.10 -5.51 16.61
N LEU A 334 4.43 -5.67 16.63
CA LEU A 334 5.37 -4.56 16.45
C LEU A 334 5.30 -3.92 15.05
N GLU A 335 5.23 -4.74 14.00
CA GLU A 335 5.19 -4.28 12.61
C GLU A 335 3.95 -3.46 12.27
N ASN A 336 2.83 -3.70 12.94
CA ASN A 336 1.57 -3.01 12.71
C ASN A 336 1.39 -1.74 13.55
N ILE A 337 2.42 -1.33 14.30
CA ILE A 337 2.38 -0.05 15.01
C ILE A 337 2.50 1.09 14.01
N GLN A 338 1.54 2.00 14.04
CA GLN A 338 1.47 3.15 13.16
C GLN A 338 1.43 4.45 13.97
N TYR A 339 2.11 5.46 13.43
CA TYR A 339 2.07 6.83 13.95
C TYR A 339 1.10 7.67 13.13
N ARG A 340 0.32 8.52 13.79
CA ARG A 340 -0.42 9.59 13.12
C ARG A 340 0.54 10.66 12.61
N ASN A 341 0.15 11.33 11.52
CA ASN A 341 0.96 12.37 10.89
C ASN A 341 1.35 13.49 11.86
N PHE A 342 2.58 14.02 11.74
CA PHE A 342 3.07 15.14 12.53
C PHE A 342 2.85 16.40 11.68
N ASP A 343 1.78 17.13 11.95
CA ASP A 343 1.27 18.12 11.00
C ASP A 343 2.12 19.39 10.90
N ASN A 344 2.90 19.73 11.93
CA ASN A 344 3.75 20.91 11.97
C ASN A 344 4.90 20.72 12.97
N VAL A 345 5.88 21.61 12.93
CA VAL A 345 7.09 21.54 13.75
C VAL A 345 6.79 21.55 15.25
N PRO A 346 5.93 22.44 15.81
CA PRO A 346 5.59 22.40 17.24
C PRO A 346 5.02 21.05 17.69
N LEU A 347 4.08 20.49 16.93
CA LEU A 347 3.46 19.21 17.25
C LEU A 347 4.46 18.04 17.15
N ALA A 348 5.35 18.09 16.16
CA ALA A 348 6.42 17.12 16.03
C ALA A 348 7.41 17.19 17.20
N ALA A 349 7.80 18.39 17.65
CA ALA A 349 8.66 18.60 18.82
C ALA A 349 8.03 17.98 20.08
N ASP A 350 6.76 18.27 20.35
CA ASP A 350 6.04 17.73 21.51
C ASP A 350 5.96 16.20 21.48
N ARG A 351 5.69 15.62 20.31
CA ARG A 351 5.60 14.16 20.16
C ARG A 351 6.97 13.49 20.28
N LEU A 352 8.01 14.02 19.65
CA LEU A 352 9.37 13.51 19.80
C LEU A 352 9.84 13.59 21.24
N LYS A 353 9.52 14.68 21.95
CA LYS A 353 9.81 14.82 23.39
C LYS A 353 9.22 13.67 24.20
N VAL A 354 7.93 13.36 24.01
CA VAL A 354 7.27 12.22 24.66
C VAL A 354 7.90 10.90 24.25
N LEU A 355 8.21 10.72 22.97
CA LEU A 355 8.81 9.49 22.45
C LEU A 355 10.25 9.26 22.90
N SER A 356 11.01 10.32 23.16
CA SER A 356 12.40 10.27 23.61
C SER A 356 12.55 10.08 25.13
N ASP A 357 11.46 10.20 25.90
CA ASP A 357 11.51 10.08 27.35
C ASP A 357 11.89 8.64 27.77
N PRO A 358 12.97 8.44 28.54
CA PRO A 358 13.48 7.10 28.82
C PRO A 358 12.58 6.27 29.75
N VAL A 359 11.61 6.88 30.43
CA VAL A 359 10.78 6.21 31.45
C VAL A 359 9.34 6.03 30.97
N SER A 360 8.76 7.08 30.42
CA SER A 360 7.34 7.20 30.06
C SER A 360 7.09 7.12 28.56
N SER A 361 8.13 6.93 27.74
CA SER A 361 7.95 6.75 26.30
C SER A 361 7.05 5.54 26.01
N PRO A 362 6.01 5.71 25.18
CA PRO A 362 5.17 4.59 24.78
C PRO A 362 5.94 3.53 24.00
N ILE A 363 7.03 3.90 23.31
CA ILE A 363 7.91 2.93 22.63
C ILE A 363 8.54 2.01 23.68
N VAL A 364 9.03 2.56 24.80
CA VAL A 364 9.60 1.77 25.90
C VAL A 364 8.56 0.82 26.49
N LEU A 365 7.34 1.29 26.71
CA LEU A 365 6.24 0.46 27.23
C LEU A 365 5.92 -0.71 26.27
N ILE A 366 5.77 -0.42 24.98
CA ILE A 366 5.54 -1.43 23.93
C ILE A 366 6.64 -2.47 23.93
N LEU A 367 7.90 -2.02 23.90
CA LEU A 367 9.05 -2.90 23.81
C LEU A 367 9.21 -3.74 25.07
N LYS A 368 8.90 -3.19 26.25
CA LYS A 368 8.88 -3.94 27.50
C LYS A 368 7.79 -5.02 27.47
N THR A 369 6.58 -4.70 27.01
CA THR A 369 5.50 -5.69 26.85
C THR A 369 5.92 -6.82 25.91
N VAL A 370 6.41 -6.49 24.72
CA VAL A 370 6.86 -7.50 23.74
C VAL A 370 8.03 -8.31 24.28
N SER A 371 9.00 -7.66 24.93
CA SER A 371 10.15 -8.31 25.56
C SER A 371 9.70 -9.32 26.62
N ASN A 372 8.79 -8.94 27.53
CA ASN A 372 8.24 -9.83 28.54
C ASN A 372 7.59 -11.08 27.91
N HIS A 373 6.85 -10.92 26.81
CA HIS A 373 6.22 -12.04 26.15
C HIS A 373 7.21 -12.94 25.41
N LEU A 374 8.23 -12.38 24.75
CA LEU A 374 9.26 -13.15 24.07
C LEU A 374 10.23 -13.83 25.05
N GLN A 375 10.43 -13.28 26.23
CA GLN A 375 11.27 -13.84 27.29
C GLN A 375 10.80 -15.25 27.70
N VAL A 376 9.49 -15.52 27.65
CA VAL A 376 8.92 -16.86 27.90
C VAL A 376 9.60 -17.94 27.07
N ILE A 377 9.89 -17.66 25.79
CA ILE A 377 10.54 -18.61 24.88
C ILE A 377 11.98 -18.90 25.34
N VAL A 378 12.70 -17.86 25.77
CA VAL A 378 14.09 -17.98 26.25
C VAL A 378 14.15 -18.72 27.58
N ASP A 379 13.25 -18.42 28.50
CA ASP A 379 13.19 -19.02 29.83
C ASP A 379 12.90 -20.53 29.76
N ILE A 380 12.00 -20.94 28.87
CA ILE A 380 11.66 -22.36 28.65
C ILE A 380 12.86 -23.16 28.15
N GLN A 381 13.81 -22.52 27.48
CA GLN A 381 15.02 -23.15 26.99
C GLN A 381 16.24 -22.99 27.89
N SER A 382 16.11 -22.27 29.00
CA SER A 382 17.23 -22.02 29.90
C SER A 382 17.67 -23.31 30.62
N PRO A 383 18.98 -23.65 30.62
CA PRO A 383 19.53 -24.84 31.26
C PRO A 383 19.22 -24.97 32.78
N ASP A 384 19.05 -23.84 33.46
CA ASP A 384 18.86 -23.77 34.92
C ASP A 384 17.40 -23.82 35.38
N SER A 385 16.44 -23.92 34.45
CA SER A 385 15.03 -23.97 34.83
C SER A 385 14.65 -25.35 35.39
N SER A 386 13.86 -25.43 36.47
CA SER A 386 13.26 -26.69 36.93
C SER A 386 12.34 -27.34 35.86
N ARG A 387 11.92 -26.54 34.87
CA ARG A 387 11.19 -26.92 33.66
C ARG A 387 12.08 -27.61 32.61
N ASN A 388 13.40 -27.50 32.73
CA ASN A 388 14.35 -28.00 31.74
C ASN A 388 14.24 -29.52 31.53
N SER A 389 13.83 -30.31 32.52
CA SER A 389 13.64 -31.76 32.32
C SER A 389 12.54 -32.11 31.30
N LEU A 390 11.50 -31.28 31.17
CA LEU A 390 10.38 -31.48 30.25
C LEU A 390 10.65 -30.93 28.84
N TYR A 391 11.63 -30.02 28.70
CA TYR A 391 11.83 -29.21 27.50
C TYR A 391 13.30 -29.15 27.00
N ALA A 392 14.26 -29.77 27.70
CA ALA A 392 15.70 -29.74 27.39
C ALA A 392 16.06 -30.29 26.01
N ASN A 393 15.23 -31.18 25.47
CA ASN A 393 15.45 -31.82 24.17
C ASN A 393 14.66 -31.12 23.03
N LEU A 394 14.03 -29.97 23.28
CA LEU A 394 13.39 -29.19 22.24
C LEU A 394 14.46 -28.55 21.35
N ASN A 395 14.49 -28.94 20.09
CA ASN A 395 15.30 -28.29 19.08
C ASN A 395 14.54 -27.10 18.50
N LEU A 396 14.09 -26.14 19.33
CA LEU A 396 13.53 -24.90 18.77
C LEU A 396 14.60 -24.33 17.85
N ASN A 397 14.23 -24.12 16.59
CA ASN A 397 15.17 -23.73 15.54
C ASN A 397 16.13 -22.65 16.07
N LYS A 398 17.44 -22.97 16.15
CA LYS A 398 18.49 -22.07 16.69
C LYS A 398 18.41 -20.66 16.09
N SER A 399 17.95 -20.55 14.84
CA SER A 399 17.69 -19.27 14.17
C SER A 399 16.61 -18.43 14.86
N ASN A 400 15.47 -19.02 15.23
CA ASN A 400 14.36 -18.33 15.90
C ASN A 400 14.77 -17.73 17.25
N LEU A 401 15.60 -18.45 18.01
CA LEU A 401 16.08 -18.01 19.32
C LEU A 401 17.11 -16.90 19.20
N ASN A 402 18.01 -17.02 18.23
CA ASN A 402 19.00 -15.99 17.96
C ASN A 402 18.33 -14.70 17.48
N GLU A 403 17.23 -14.81 16.74
CA GLU A 403 16.40 -13.66 16.37
C GLU A 403 15.75 -13.04 17.62
N ILE A 404 15.05 -13.83 18.45
CA ILE A 404 14.43 -13.33 19.70
C ILE A 404 15.46 -12.65 20.60
N LYS A 405 16.63 -13.27 20.81
CA LYS A 405 17.72 -12.68 21.61
C LYS A 405 18.19 -11.34 21.05
N ARG A 406 18.18 -11.13 19.72
CA ARG A 406 18.48 -9.83 19.13
C ARG A 406 17.43 -8.78 19.49
N TYR A 407 16.14 -9.12 19.49
CA TYR A 407 15.08 -8.20 19.94
C TYR A 407 15.20 -7.86 21.43
N LEU A 408 15.48 -8.86 22.28
CA LEU A 408 15.59 -8.68 23.72
C LEU A 408 16.82 -7.85 24.14
N ASN A 409 17.93 -7.99 23.41
CA ASN A 409 19.20 -7.32 23.71
C ASN A 409 19.42 -6.04 22.90
N ALA A 410 18.39 -5.57 22.18
CA ALA A 410 18.50 -4.39 21.33
C ALA A 410 18.70 -3.11 22.19
N ASP A 411 19.63 -2.25 21.76
CA ASP A 411 19.89 -0.99 22.46
C ASP A 411 18.83 0.07 22.11
N PHE A 412 17.80 0.14 22.94
CA PHE A 412 16.74 1.15 22.82
C PHE A 412 17.20 2.53 23.32
N SER A 413 18.15 2.59 24.25
CA SER A 413 18.61 3.84 24.84
C SER A 413 19.31 4.73 23.81
N GLY A 414 20.14 4.12 22.96
CA GLY A 414 20.77 4.82 21.84
C GLY A 414 19.75 5.41 20.86
N ALA A 415 18.68 4.66 20.55
CA ALA A 415 17.64 5.11 19.64
C ALA A 415 16.74 6.21 20.24
N LEU A 416 16.37 6.10 21.52
CA LEU A 416 15.64 7.15 22.25
C LEU A 416 16.44 8.46 22.31
N SER A 417 17.76 8.35 22.51
CA SER A 417 18.67 9.50 22.47
C SER A 417 18.62 10.22 21.11
N GLN A 418 18.57 9.48 19.98
CA GLN A 418 18.42 10.10 18.65
C GLN A 418 17.09 10.86 18.51
N LEU A 419 15.99 10.30 19.01
CA LEU A 419 14.71 11.02 19.04
C LEU A 419 14.78 12.28 19.90
N GLY A 420 15.56 12.27 20.99
CA GLY A 420 15.81 13.43 21.83
C GLY A 420 16.63 14.51 21.13
N ILE A 421 17.63 14.12 20.32
CA ILE A 421 18.41 15.04 19.48
C ILE A 421 17.49 15.73 18.47
N ASP A 422 16.67 14.96 17.75
CA ASP A 422 15.73 15.51 16.78
C ASP A 422 14.66 16.38 17.47
N SER A 423 14.20 16.01 18.66
CA SER A 423 13.30 16.83 19.47
C SER A 423 13.94 18.18 19.83
N GLY A 424 15.22 18.21 20.19
CA GLY A 424 15.95 19.43 20.51
C GLY A 424 16.15 20.33 19.29
N ALA A 425 16.44 19.75 18.13
CA ALA A 425 16.51 20.48 16.87
C ALA A 425 15.16 21.14 16.54
N MET A 426 14.06 20.39 16.65
CA MET A 426 12.70 20.89 16.41
C MET A 426 12.30 22.00 17.39
N GLU A 427 12.65 21.85 18.67
CA GLU A 427 12.41 22.87 19.70
C GLU A 427 13.10 24.21 19.36
N SER A 428 14.28 24.17 18.73
CA SER A 428 15.03 25.38 18.36
C SER A 428 14.42 26.15 17.17
N ILE A 429 13.58 25.49 16.36
CA ILE A 429 12.99 26.09 15.15
C ILE A 429 11.49 26.32 15.25
N LYS A 430 10.80 25.79 16.26
CA LYS A 430 9.33 25.81 16.36
C LYS A 430 8.69 27.20 16.47
N GLU A 431 9.45 28.21 16.89
CA GLU A 431 8.93 29.57 17.11
C GLU A 431 9.00 30.45 15.84
N GLY A 432 9.69 30.03 14.78
CA GLY A 432 9.91 30.81 13.56
C GLY A 432 9.71 30.01 12.27
N GLN A 433 8.80 30.45 11.40
CA GLN A 433 8.59 29.83 10.09
C GLN A 433 9.81 30.03 9.16
N ASP A 434 10.51 31.15 9.29
CA ASP A 434 11.78 31.44 8.64
C ASP A 434 12.90 30.51 9.14
N LEU A 435 13.00 30.32 10.46
CA LEU A 435 13.95 29.37 11.08
C LEU A 435 13.74 27.95 10.57
N THR A 436 12.47 27.55 10.44
CA THR A 436 12.10 26.22 9.92
C THR A 436 12.52 26.06 8.46
N LYS A 437 12.25 27.04 7.59
CA LYS A 437 12.72 27.03 6.20
C LYS A 437 14.23 27.00 6.11
N ASP A 438 14.93 27.82 6.89
CA ASP A 438 16.40 27.85 6.91
C ASP A 438 17.02 26.53 7.40
N TYR A 439 16.39 25.88 8.38
CA TYR A 439 16.80 24.56 8.82
C TYR A 439 16.59 23.50 7.73
N ALA A 440 15.45 23.52 7.04
CA ALA A 440 15.20 22.63 5.91
C ALA A 440 16.27 22.76 4.81
N VAL A 441 16.65 24.00 4.48
CA VAL A 441 17.76 24.29 3.54
C VAL A 441 19.07 23.67 4.05
N LYS A 442 19.41 23.85 5.33
CA LYS A 442 20.63 23.26 5.89
C LYS A 442 20.63 21.73 5.81
N VAL A 443 19.50 21.06 6.00
CA VAL A 443 19.41 19.60 5.87
C VAL A 443 19.62 19.17 4.41
N LEU A 444 18.95 19.81 3.45
CA LEU A 444 19.09 19.51 2.01
C LEU A 444 20.51 19.76 1.50
N ASP A 445 21.16 20.81 1.99
CA ASP A 445 22.56 21.14 1.68
C ASP A 445 23.58 20.30 2.47
N LYS A 446 23.13 19.36 3.30
CA LYS A 446 23.99 18.52 4.17
C LYS A 446 24.82 19.31 5.18
N ARG A 447 24.34 20.48 5.59
CA ARG A 447 24.93 21.37 6.61
C ARG A 447 24.35 21.17 8.01
N ALA A 448 23.13 20.63 8.12
CA ALA A 448 22.49 20.24 9.40
C ALA A 448 22.43 18.71 9.48
N PRO A 449 23.30 18.08 10.30
CA PRO A 449 23.43 16.63 10.32
C PRO A 449 22.45 15.95 11.27
N GLU A 450 21.69 16.65 12.12
CA GLU A 450 20.94 16.04 13.23
C GLU A 450 20.01 14.92 12.72
N PHE A 451 19.04 15.28 11.87
CA PHE A 451 18.10 14.32 11.28
C PHE A 451 18.79 13.22 10.45
N PRO A 452 19.72 13.55 9.51
CA PRO A 452 20.50 12.54 8.80
C PRO A 452 21.29 11.58 9.70
N ALA A 453 21.93 12.09 10.75
CA ALA A 453 22.73 11.30 11.69
C ALA A 453 21.84 10.43 12.57
N SER A 454 20.74 10.97 13.10
CA SER A 454 19.72 10.23 13.86
C SER A 454 19.16 9.06 13.04
N MET A 455 18.78 9.33 11.78
CA MET A 455 18.31 8.32 10.83
C MET A 455 19.36 7.22 10.62
N GLN A 456 20.62 7.59 10.37
CA GLN A 456 21.69 6.62 10.12
C GLN A 456 22.04 5.81 11.38
N ALA A 457 22.06 6.44 12.55
CA ALA A 457 22.29 5.80 13.82
C ALA A 457 21.21 4.76 14.13
N VAL A 458 19.92 5.12 14.00
CA VAL A 458 18.81 4.18 14.18
C VAL A 458 18.85 3.06 13.15
N LYS A 459 19.18 3.36 11.88
CA LYS A 459 19.37 2.34 10.84
C LYS A 459 20.46 1.33 11.23
N GLY A 460 21.57 1.81 11.79
CA GLY A 460 22.68 0.98 12.27
C GLY A 460 22.32 0.13 13.49
N LEU A 461 21.68 0.72 14.50
CA LEU A 461 21.27 0.05 15.74
C LEU A 461 20.35 -1.15 15.47
N PHE A 462 19.45 -1.01 14.50
CA PHE A 462 18.43 -2.03 14.21
C PHE A 462 18.56 -2.66 12.82
N TYR A 463 19.79 -2.74 12.29
CA TYR A 463 20.04 -3.35 10.96
C TYR A 463 19.50 -4.78 10.83
N SER A 464 19.54 -5.57 11.93
CA SER A 464 19.05 -6.96 11.95
C SER A 464 17.60 -7.11 12.44
N THR A 465 16.91 -6.02 12.75
CA THR A 465 15.55 -6.03 13.35
C THR A 465 14.67 -4.95 12.69
N PRO A 466 14.22 -5.17 11.44
CA PRO A 466 13.53 -4.13 10.65
C PRO A 466 12.26 -3.56 11.29
N SER A 467 11.52 -4.35 12.06
CA SER A 467 10.33 -3.89 12.77
C SER A 467 10.69 -2.89 13.88
N LEU A 468 11.78 -3.13 14.63
CA LEU A 468 12.32 -2.15 15.57
C LEU A 468 12.83 -0.90 14.84
N GLN A 469 13.53 -1.09 13.72
CA GLN A 469 14.02 0.03 12.91
C GLN A 469 12.87 0.96 12.51
N ASN A 470 11.77 0.42 11.96
CA ASN A 470 10.62 1.21 11.52
C ASN A 470 9.92 1.93 12.68
N LEU A 471 9.86 1.33 13.87
CA LEU A 471 9.27 1.95 15.06
C LEU A 471 9.98 3.26 15.42
N PHE A 472 11.32 3.31 15.31
CA PHE A 472 12.10 4.51 15.61
C PHE A 472 12.30 5.44 14.40
N LEU A 473 12.33 4.92 13.17
CA LEU A 473 12.49 5.75 11.98
C LEU A 473 11.23 6.53 11.61
N SER A 474 10.05 6.00 11.92
CA SER A 474 8.79 6.64 11.53
C SER A 474 8.62 8.04 12.16
N PRO A 475 8.85 8.25 13.47
CA PRO A 475 8.81 9.59 14.06
C PRO A 475 9.81 10.58 13.45
N ILE A 476 11.00 10.12 13.06
CA ILE A 476 12.03 10.96 12.42
C ILE A 476 11.54 11.42 11.04
N LYS A 477 11.00 10.50 10.23
CA LYS A 477 10.44 10.81 8.89
C LYS A 477 9.24 11.75 8.97
N LEU A 478 8.35 11.53 9.95
CA LEU A 478 7.19 12.39 10.16
C LEU A 478 7.60 13.80 10.60
N SER A 479 8.64 13.91 11.42
CA SER A 479 9.19 15.19 11.84
C SER A 479 9.87 15.94 10.69
N TRP A 480 10.58 15.23 9.80
CA TRP A 480 11.07 15.83 8.55
C TRP A 480 9.92 16.32 7.65
N SER A 481 8.84 15.54 7.55
CA SER A 481 7.65 15.93 6.78
C SER A 481 7.00 17.19 7.37
N ALA A 482 6.97 17.33 8.69
CA ALA A 482 6.49 18.52 9.39
C ALA A 482 7.33 19.76 9.06
N ILE A 483 8.66 19.64 9.06
CA ILE A 483 9.58 20.72 8.64
C ILE A 483 9.27 21.15 7.20
N LEU A 484 9.13 20.19 6.28
CA LEU A 484 8.84 20.46 4.87
C LEU A 484 7.47 21.11 4.67
N HIS A 485 6.48 20.73 5.47
CA HIS A 485 5.15 21.33 5.46
C HIS A 485 5.21 22.81 5.85
N ASP A 486 5.79 23.12 7.01
CA ASP A 486 5.91 24.49 7.52
C ASP A 486 6.81 25.36 6.60
N ALA A 487 7.87 24.79 6.03
CA ALA A 487 8.69 25.47 5.03
C ALA A 487 7.91 25.79 3.75
N SER A 488 7.05 24.87 3.30
CA SER A 488 6.16 25.10 2.15
C SER A 488 5.17 26.23 2.44
N ASP A 489 4.58 26.25 3.63
CA ASP A 489 3.66 27.30 4.07
C ASP A 489 4.35 28.67 4.10
N TYR A 490 5.58 28.74 4.60
CA TYR A 490 6.40 29.96 4.54
C TYR A 490 6.63 30.41 3.09
N ILE A 491 7.09 29.52 2.21
CA ILE A 491 7.36 29.82 0.79
C ILE A 491 6.08 30.32 0.10
N ASN A 492 4.94 29.69 0.36
CA ASN A 492 3.65 30.10 -0.19
C ASN A 492 3.24 31.52 0.23
N GLN A 493 3.46 31.87 1.50
CA GLN A 493 3.20 33.23 2.00
C GLN A 493 4.14 34.24 1.34
N GLN A 494 5.43 33.92 1.25
CA GLN A 494 6.41 34.82 0.64
C GLN A 494 6.15 34.98 -0.87
N TRP A 495 5.77 33.92 -1.59
CA TRP A 495 5.43 33.99 -3.01
C TRP A 495 4.24 34.93 -3.27
N ARG A 496 3.18 34.80 -2.45
CA ARG A 496 1.99 35.66 -2.56
C ARG A 496 2.37 37.14 -2.41
N LYS A 497 3.14 37.45 -1.37
CA LYS A 497 3.52 38.81 -1.02
C LYS A 497 4.56 39.43 -1.96
N LYS A 498 5.63 38.70 -2.27
CA LYS A 498 6.80 39.23 -2.99
C LYS A 498 6.67 39.17 -4.51
N VAL A 499 5.93 38.19 -5.04
CA VAL A 499 5.87 37.94 -6.49
C VAL A 499 4.46 38.15 -7.04
N PHE A 500 3.47 37.45 -6.49
CA PHE A 500 2.11 37.47 -7.03
C PHE A 500 1.41 38.83 -6.87
N GLU A 501 1.51 39.45 -5.70
CA GLU A 501 0.93 40.77 -5.45
C GLU A 501 1.59 41.85 -6.33
N GLU A 502 2.92 41.83 -6.48
CA GLU A 502 3.61 42.81 -7.33
C GLU A 502 3.24 42.62 -8.81
N PHE A 503 3.18 41.38 -9.30
CA PHE A 503 2.72 41.10 -10.66
C PHE A 503 1.31 41.64 -10.93
N ASN A 504 0.38 41.42 -10.00
CA ASN A 504 -1.00 41.89 -10.14
C ASN A 504 -1.10 43.42 -10.16
N LYS A 505 -0.20 44.07 -9.43
CA LYS A 505 -0.15 45.53 -9.31
C LYS A 505 0.45 46.20 -10.55
N THR A 506 1.49 45.61 -11.17
CA THR A 506 2.25 46.27 -12.24
C THR A 506 1.93 45.75 -13.64
N LEU A 507 1.77 44.43 -13.80
CA LEU A 507 1.75 43.80 -15.13
C LEU A 507 0.42 43.12 -15.48
N ALA A 508 -0.32 42.57 -14.52
CA ALA A 508 -1.45 41.70 -14.82
C ALA A 508 -2.60 42.35 -15.61
N ALA A 509 -2.80 43.65 -15.45
CA ALA A 509 -3.84 44.39 -16.15
C ALA A 509 -3.43 44.84 -17.57
N SER A 510 -2.16 44.68 -17.92
CA SER A 510 -1.54 45.26 -19.11
C SER A 510 -1.32 44.22 -20.22
N PHE A 511 -1.36 44.62 -21.49
CA PHE A 511 -0.93 43.79 -22.60
C PHE A 511 0.58 43.51 -22.48
N PRO A 512 1.07 42.27 -22.70
CA PRO A 512 0.37 41.11 -23.28
C PRO A 512 -0.30 40.17 -22.26
N PHE A 513 -0.27 40.49 -20.96
CA PHE A 513 -0.84 39.63 -19.91
C PHE A 513 -2.38 39.70 -19.85
N ASN A 514 -2.92 40.84 -20.28
CA ASN A 514 -4.33 41.07 -20.56
C ASN A 514 -4.48 41.59 -21.99
N GLU A 515 -5.15 40.84 -22.86
CA GLU A 515 -5.30 41.17 -24.29
C GLU A 515 -5.98 42.53 -24.53
N THR A 516 -6.80 43.01 -23.58
CA THR A 516 -7.49 44.30 -23.68
C THR A 516 -6.84 45.39 -22.82
N GLY A 517 -5.71 45.08 -22.18
CA GLY A 517 -4.96 46.03 -21.34
C GLY A 517 -4.22 47.08 -22.15
N SER A 518 -3.80 48.16 -21.49
CA SER A 518 -2.76 49.05 -22.04
C SER A 518 -1.42 48.32 -22.10
N ASP A 519 -0.49 48.77 -22.96
CA ASP A 519 0.85 48.18 -23.02
C ASP A 519 1.54 48.19 -21.66
N ALA A 520 2.13 47.05 -21.30
CA ALA A 520 2.94 46.94 -20.09
C ALA A 520 4.16 47.87 -20.19
N PRO A 521 4.44 48.69 -19.15
CA PRO A 521 5.66 49.48 -19.12
C PRO A 521 6.89 48.55 -19.21
N LEU A 522 7.79 48.84 -20.15
CA LEU A 522 8.98 48.00 -20.38
C LEU A 522 9.87 47.92 -19.15
N GLU A 523 9.94 48.98 -18.34
CA GLU A 523 10.72 48.97 -17.10
C GLU A 523 10.10 48.03 -16.07
N ASP A 524 8.77 48.06 -15.87
CA ASP A 524 8.08 47.12 -14.97
C ASP A 524 8.25 45.66 -15.46
N PHE A 525 8.27 45.45 -16.78
CA PHE A 525 8.56 44.13 -17.37
C PHE A 525 9.99 43.67 -17.05
N LYS A 526 10.97 44.57 -17.19
CA LYS A 526 12.37 44.30 -16.84
C LYS A 526 12.51 43.99 -15.35
N ASP A 527 11.95 44.82 -14.47
CA ASP A 527 11.99 44.64 -13.02
C ASP A 527 11.40 43.30 -12.59
N PHE A 528 10.46 42.75 -13.35
CA PHE A 528 9.84 41.47 -13.03
C PHE A 528 10.60 40.26 -13.60
N PHE A 529 11.05 40.31 -14.86
CA PHE A 529 11.57 39.15 -15.61
C PHE A 529 13.09 39.13 -15.79
N LYS A 530 13.83 40.21 -15.52
CA LYS A 530 15.28 40.27 -15.76
C LYS A 530 16.03 39.12 -15.06
N PRO A 531 16.83 38.29 -15.77
CA PRO A 531 17.57 37.20 -15.16
C PRO A 531 18.47 37.65 -14.01
N GLY A 532 18.49 36.90 -12.90
CA GLY A 532 19.35 37.14 -11.73
C GLY A 532 18.93 38.28 -10.81
N GLU A 533 18.22 39.29 -11.31
CA GLU A 533 17.86 40.51 -10.55
C GLU A 533 16.34 40.72 -10.43
N GLY A 534 15.56 40.34 -11.45
CA GLY A 534 14.12 40.57 -11.49
C GLY A 534 13.36 39.83 -10.40
N ILE A 535 12.16 40.30 -10.07
CA ILE A 535 11.36 39.83 -8.92
C ILE A 535 11.21 38.29 -8.88
N ILE A 536 10.90 37.65 -10.02
CA ILE A 536 10.77 36.18 -10.08
C ILE A 536 12.12 35.52 -9.75
N TRP A 537 13.20 35.96 -10.38
CA TRP A 537 14.49 35.29 -10.29
C TRP A 537 15.19 35.55 -8.96
N SER A 538 15.07 36.77 -8.43
CA SER A 538 15.45 37.09 -7.07
C SER A 538 14.70 36.22 -6.05
N PHE A 539 13.39 35.98 -6.25
CA PHE A 539 12.66 35.05 -5.38
C PHE A 539 13.15 33.60 -5.55
N PHE A 540 13.36 33.17 -6.80
CA PHE A 540 13.85 31.82 -7.09
C PHE A 540 15.18 31.55 -6.40
N GLU A 541 16.16 32.43 -6.58
CA GLU A 541 17.50 32.26 -6.02
C GLU A 541 17.50 32.28 -4.48
N ASN A 542 16.70 33.16 -3.86
CA ASN A 542 16.72 33.34 -2.40
C ASN A 542 15.81 32.36 -1.64
N GLU A 543 14.71 31.92 -2.25
CA GLU A 543 13.66 31.16 -1.54
C GLU A 543 13.45 29.74 -2.10
N LEU A 544 13.77 29.48 -3.37
CA LEU A 544 13.43 28.21 -4.05
C LEU A 544 14.64 27.37 -4.48
N SER A 545 15.80 27.96 -4.72
CA SER A 545 16.98 27.29 -5.30
C SER A 545 17.44 26.07 -4.49
N ALA A 546 17.35 26.14 -3.17
CA ALA A 546 17.64 25.04 -2.26
C ALA A 546 16.61 23.89 -2.35
N PHE A 547 15.38 24.19 -2.79
CA PHE A 547 14.28 23.23 -2.87
C PHE A 547 13.99 22.75 -4.29
N ILE A 548 14.45 23.45 -5.34
CA ILE A 548 14.21 23.12 -6.74
C ILE A 548 15.53 23.08 -7.50
N ASN A 549 15.85 21.92 -8.07
CA ASN A 549 16.91 21.81 -9.07
C ASN A 549 16.42 22.42 -10.39
N LYS A 550 16.95 23.59 -10.76
CA LYS A 550 16.53 24.32 -11.97
C LYS A 550 16.70 23.51 -13.27
N ASP A 551 17.82 22.81 -13.43
CA ASP A 551 18.11 22.05 -14.66
C ASP A 551 17.07 20.97 -14.97
N ARG A 552 16.59 20.29 -13.93
CA ARG A 552 15.61 19.20 -14.04
C ARG A 552 14.19 19.65 -13.75
N TRP A 553 14.00 20.86 -13.20
CA TRP A 553 12.74 21.36 -12.67
C TRP A 553 12.05 20.37 -11.73
N LYS A 554 12.84 19.82 -10.80
CA LYS A 554 12.40 18.84 -9.79
C LYS A 554 12.79 19.30 -8.40
N SER A 555 12.02 18.85 -7.40
CA SER A 555 12.35 19.09 -6.00
C SER A 555 13.69 18.47 -5.64
N ASN A 556 14.45 19.16 -4.77
CA ASN A 556 15.54 18.56 -4.04
C ASN A 556 14.96 17.76 -2.88
N GLU A 557 15.51 16.57 -2.66
CA GLU A 557 14.96 15.58 -1.74
C GLU A 557 16.06 15.00 -0.85
N TRP A 558 15.68 14.68 0.38
CA TRP A 558 16.43 13.84 1.30
C TRP A 558 15.55 12.66 1.73
N GLU A 559 16.08 11.43 1.67
CA GLU A 559 15.30 10.19 1.91
C GLU A 559 14.00 10.13 1.07
N ASN A 560 14.08 10.53 -0.20
CA ASN A 560 12.94 10.63 -1.14
C ASN A 560 11.80 11.55 -0.66
N SER A 561 12.11 12.52 0.20
CA SER A 561 11.17 13.49 0.75
C SER A 561 11.71 14.90 0.56
N GLY A 562 10.90 15.78 -0.03
CA GLY A 562 11.21 17.17 -0.29
C GLY A 562 9.93 18.00 -0.39
N VAL A 563 10.07 19.32 -0.55
CA VAL A 563 8.90 20.20 -0.73
C VAL A 563 8.17 19.80 -2.02
N HIS A 564 6.85 19.61 -1.91
CA HIS A 564 6.02 19.30 -3.07
C HIS A 564 5.59 20.59 -3.77
N PHE A 565 5.86 20.68 -5.08
CA PHE A 565 5.44 21.81 -5.91
C PHE A 565 4.36 21.37 -6.89
N SER A 566 3.32 22.20 -7.05
CA SER A 566 2.29 21.94 -8.06
C SER A 566 2.88 21.99 -9.47
N SER A 567 2.37 21.13 -10.35
CA SER A 567 2.78 21.13 -11.77
C SER A 567 2.51 22.48 -12.45
N VAL A 568 1.43 23.16 -12.05
CA VAL A 568 1.07 24.50 -12.54
C VAL A 568 2.15 25.52 -12.19
N PHE A 569 2.64 25.52 -10.95
CA PHE A 569 3.69 26.42 -10.50
C PHE A 569 5.02 26.17 -11.23
N ILE A 570 5.45 24.91 -11.33
CA ILE A 570 6.68 24.55 -12.05
C ILE A 570 6.58 24.95 -13.53
N ASN A 571 5.44 24.73 -14.18
CA ASN A 571 5.24 25.13 -15.57
C ASN A 571 5.22 26.65 -15.74
N ALA A 572 4.72 27.40 -14.75
CA ALA A 572 4.79 28.86 -14.77
C ALA A 572 6.24 29.36 -14.69
N LEU A 573 7.07 28.78 -13.80
CA LEU A 573 8.49 29.10 -13.72
C LEU A 573 9.25 28.77 -15.01
N LYS A 574 8.95 27.62 -15.64
CA LYS A 574 9.53 27.25 -16.95
C LYS A 574 9.20 28.27 -18.05
N ARG A 575 7.95 28.73 -18.11
CA ARG A 575 7.55 29.78 -19.07
C ARG A 575 8.25 31.10 -18.76
N ALA A 576 8.36 31.47 -17.49
CA ALA A 576 9.13 32.65 -17.10
C ALA A 576 10.61 32.52 -17.52
N ASP A 577 11.22 31.33 -17.38
CA ASP A 577 12.60 31.06 -17.80
C ASP A 577 12.78 31.22 -19.31
N ASP A 578 11.83 30.71 -20.09
CA ASP A 578 11.81 30.85 -21.55
C ASP A 578 11.69 32.31 -21.99
N ILE A 579 10.76 33.07 -21.38
CA ILE A 579 10.62 34.52 -21.59
C ILE A 579 11.93 35.24 -21.29
N SER A 580 12.52 34.94 -20.12
CA SER A 580 13.70 35.66 -19.63
C SER A 580 14.94 35.32 -20.46
N SER A 581 15.15 34.04 -20.77
CA SER A 581 16.30 33.59 -21.59
C SER A 581 16.21 34.02 -23.05
N THR A 582 15.00 34.20 -23.58
CA THR A 582 14.78 34.68 -24.96
C THR A 582 14.95 36.19 -25.07
N LEU A 583 14.30 36.96 -24.18
CA LEU A 583 14.22 38.42 -24.32
C LEU A 583 15.43 39.18 -23.75
N PHE A 584 16.19 38.56 -22.83
CA PHE A 584 17.36 39.17 -22.20
C PHE A 584 18.68 38.51 -22.64
N LYS A 585 18.70 37.89 -23.82
CA LYS A 585 19.85 37.13 -24.32
C LYS A 585 21.16 37.94 -24.36
N THR A 586 21.08 39.25 -24.55
CA THR A 586 22.22 40.17 -24.60
C THR A 586 22.55 40.82 -23.25
N GLY A 587 21.91 40.41 -22.15
CA GLY A 587 22.11 40.95 -20.80
C GLY A 587 21.13 42.06 -20.39
N ASP A 588 20.46 42.69 -21.36
CA ASP A 588 19.31 43.58 -21.15
C ASP A 588 18.23 43.26 -22.19
N LEU A 589 17.04 43.83 -22.02
CA LEU A 589 15.90 43.66 -22.92
C LEU A 589 16.23 44.20 -24.31
N ASN A 590 16.59 43.30 -25.21
CA ASN A 590 16.86 43.60 -26.62
C ASN A 590 16.72 42.34 -27.46
N VAL A 591 15.81 42.40 -28.42
CA VAL A 591 15.56 41.34 -29.39
C VAL A 591 15.89 41.88 -30.76
N SER A 592 16.89 41.28 -31.40
CA SER A 592 17.17 41.53 -32.81
C SER A 592 16.52 40.46 -33.68
N CYS A 593 15.80 40.86 -34.71
CA CYS A 593 15.20 39.96 -35.68
C CYS A 593 15.45 40.43 -37.12
N LYS A 594 15.33 39.50 -38.07
CA LYS A 594 15.37 39.81 -39.50
C LYS A 594 14.01 39.59 -40.11
N LEU A 595 13.46 40.61 -40.75
CA LEU A 595 12.20 40.51 -41.49
C LEU A 595 12.50 40.53 -42.99
N LYS A 596 11.77 39.72 -43.74
CA LYS A 596 11.80 39.70 -45.21
C LYS A 596 10.37 39.82 -45.72
N PRO A 597 10.06 40.83 -46.54
CA PRO A 597 8.71 40.97 -47.09
C PRO A 597 8.41 39.80 -48.02
N ARG A 598 7.17 39.29 -47.93
CA ARG A 598 6.62 38.33 -48.88
C ARG A 598 5.59 39.06 -49.75
N LEU A 599 5.59 38.75 -51.04
CA LEU A 599 4.61 39.32 -51.97
C LEU A 599 3.18 38.97 -51.49
N PRO A 600 2.29 39.97 -51.37
CA PRO A 600 0.93 39.75 -50.90
C PRO A 600 0.12 38.93 -51.90
N GLU A 601 -0.66 37.97 -51.41
CA GLU A 601 -1.63 37.25 -52.23
C GLU A 601 -2.87 38.15 -52.45
N SER A 602 -3.04 38.63 -53.68
CA SER A 602 -4.19 39.44 -54.04
C SER A 602 -5.44 38.58 -54.30
N LYS A 603 -6.50 38.81 -53.52
CA LYS A 603 -7.83 38.23 -53.73
C LYS A 603 -8.58 39.01 -54.81
N ILE A 604 -9.36 38.31 -55.64
CA ILE A 604 -10.22 38.95 -56.63
C ILE A 604 -11.33 39.70 -55.89
N VAL A 605 -11.44 41.01 -56.15
CA VAL A 605 -12.51 41.88 -55.63
C VAL A 605 -13.22 42.47 -56.85
N ASN A 606 -14.54 42.28 -56.95
CA ASN A 606 -15.36 42.76 -58.08
C ASN A 606 -14.83 42.35 -59.47
N GLY A 607 -14.34 41.11 -59.61
CA GLY A 607 -13.82 40.59 -60.89
C GLY A 607 -12.43 41.12 -61.29
N GLN A 608 -11.80 41.95 -60.46
CA GLN A 608 -10.45 42.46 -60.68
C GLN A 608 -9.48 41.92 -59.64
N LYS A 609 -8.24 41.62 -60.06
CA LYS A 609 -7.16 41.24 -59.16
C LYS A 609 -6.30 42.48 -58.90
N PRO A 610 -6.48 43.21 -57.77
CA PRO A 610 -5.72 44.42 -57.51
C PRO A 610 -4.21 44.10 -57.44
N ILE A 611 -3.39 44.97 -58.01
CA ILE A 611 -1.93 44.87 -57.96
C ILE A 611 -1.50 45.69 -56.74
N VAL A 612 -0.82 45.06 -55.78
CA VAL A 612 -0.22 45.79 -54.66
C VAL A 612 1.10 46.36 -55.13
N GLU A 613 1.26 47.69 -55.10
CA GLU A 613 2.48 48.37 -55.58
C GLU A 613 3.52 48.58 -54.47
N GLN A 614 3.07 48.72 -53.21
CA GLN A 614 3.94 48.97 -52.07
C GLN A 614 3.34 48.42 -50.78
N VAL A 615 4.18 47.93 -49.88
CA VAL A 615 3.85 47.60 -48.49
C VAL A 615 4.76 48.40 -47.58
N ASN A 616 4.18 49.12 -46.61
CA ASN A 616 4.93 49.84 -45.59
C ASN A 616 4.83 49.09 -44.28
N LEU A 617 5.97 48.82 -43.65
CA LEU A 617 6.05 48.31 -42.30
C LEU A 617 6.73 49.37 -41.44
N TYR A 618 6.02 49.81 -40.40
CA TYR A 618 6.54 50.72 -39.37
C TYR A 618 6.72 49.96 -38.07
N VAL A 619 7.95 49.90 -37.58
CA VAL A 619 8.31 49.28 -36.28
C VAL A 619 9.28 50.22 -35.59
N ASP A 620 8.93 50.70 -34.39
CA ASP A 620 9.79 51.52 -33.53
C ASP A 620 10.54 52.66 -34.27
N GLY A 621 9.82 53.45 -35.07
CA GLY A 621 10.42 54.57 -35.81
C GLY A 621 11.02 54.22 -37.18
N ILE A 622 11.21 52.92 -37.47
CA ILE A 622 11.73 52.45 -38.76
C ILE A 622 10.56 52.31 -39.74
N ASP A 623 10.42 53.26 -40.67
CA ASP A 623 9.51 53.18 -41.82
C ASP A 623 10.25 52.59 -43.03
N GLU A 624 9.87 51.38 -43.46
CA GLU A 624 10.45 50.76 -44.65
C GLU A 624 9.41 50.46 -45.74
N PRO A 625 9.43 51.21 -46.87
CA PRO A 625 8.58 50.93 -48.01
C PRO A 625 9.16 49.82 -48.90
N TYR A 626 8.47 48.70 -49.02
CA TYR A 626 8.78 47.64 -49.97
C TYR A 626 7.96 47.78 -51.25
N ARG A 627 8.62 48.15 -52.36
CA ARG A 627 8.01 48.42 -53.69
C ARG A 627 8.04 47.20 -54.63
N MET A 628 7.73 46.01 -54.11
CA MET A 628 7.62 44.76 -54.88
C MET A 628 8.85 44.36 -55.71
N GLY A 629 10.04 44.83 -55.34
CA GLY A 629 11.32 44.45 -55.94
C GLY A 629 11.87 43.12 -55.41
N ALA A 630 13.14 42.83 -55.65
CA ALA A 630 13.78 41.65 -55.07
C ALA A 630 13.71 41.71 -53.52
N ALA A 631 13.13 40.68 -52.90
CA ALA A 631 12.98 40.65 -51.44
C ALA A 631 14.32 40.38 -50.74
N PHE A 632 14.69 41.25 -49.80
CA PHE A 632 15.91 41.14 -48.99
C PHE A 632 15.57 41.04 -47.50
N TRP A 633 16.52 40.51 -46.71
CA TRP A 633 16.42 40.49 -45.25
C TRP A 633 16.84 41.84 -44.69
N LYS A 634 16.04 42.38 -43.76
CA LYS A 634 16.37 43.61 -43.03
C LYS A 634 16.37 43.34 -41.53
N ASP A 635 17.37 43.90 -40.84
CA ASP A 635 17.51 43.85 -39.39
C ASP A 635 16.56 44.83 -38.70
N TYR A 636 15.94 44.38 -37.62
CA TYR A 636 15.09 45.15 -36.71
C TYR A 636 15.53 44.83 -35.26
N SER A 637 15.43 45.82 -34.38
CA SER A 637 15.63 45.67 -32.94
C SER A 637 14.36 46.10 -32.20
N TRP A 638 14.03 45.38 -31.14
CA TRP A 638 12.96 45.74 -30.21
C TRP A 638 13.44 45.55 -28.77
N PRO A 639 13.17 46.48 -27.85
CA PRO A 639 12.62 47.82 -28.10
C PRO A 639 13.60 48.70 -28.89
N GLY A 640 13.11 49.43 -29.91
CA GLY A 640 13.91 50.23 -30.86
C GLY A 640 13.89 51.74 -30.62
#